data_AF-A0A923PKR9-F1
#
_entry.id   AF-A0A923PKR9-F1
#
_cell.length_a   1.000
_cell.length_b   1.000
_cell.length_c   1.000
_cell.angle_alpha   90.00
_cell.angle_beta   90.00
_cell.angle_gamma   90.00
#
_symmetry.space_group_name_H-M   'P 1'
#
loop_
_entity.id
_entity.type
_entity.pdbx_description
1 polymer ?
#
loop_
_entity_poly.entity_id
_entity_poly.type
_entity_poly.pdbx_seq_one_letter_code
_entity_poly.pdbx_strand_id
1 'polypeptide(L)'
;MDSTELFAKRKEAKGLPPGPRITALLDLKMQGLKLVAFDDDVWNQRALAWILIDLCKLFSNAENYPQAQSNYDELLKLTTHDDIIEGQQEHLAKIVDPFHEQVSAFNQKSKDGDHDEAVNGFSSMLAANQLSPVHHETYGWAIFRLLKAKAEEYTSVQVRTWLKRYLDLKNDRPSMVHSQILNWTMKYAENDPNLRTMDFLKIWDARNLSHQDVREGNIDGKPIPSLFTRLCRKLVADPHGVDIPYLMSTVNTRPGFKDETNEIRIIDELRQQVFWQILTAGNENRFGDLWPLLVNYLEVYTNYPASHWHSEVLQLAERFTKDHHASRFLPFFKRWDPAKLRDADWKETVKEGDNGEFTIKPLAQKALKKSSEVALANPAAPNSLNWLIDLYAIAVKKLPLDDFLPRDRAKLLRHNGQTEAATAAYRDLTLTLGDKYYVWKEFADLLNEDEAEIKAGMLAKALASERNEDFIGDVRLSMAKCLLVLERPAEASFELETYHAYRVKQGWKIDEQYAKLKASLAQINFKALNRPNYADLIAAADDFAYATIPWTKMVVVDCWKDDKDKEKIKLYAGKETTLAVTAKRFLPLKKARPGTILEVKLHKGLSKDGTKIVFRPLILRATTEDLWSALPETFAVIDYINREKGVVHAVTQEGHLVFFPLNELPSNPKEDQFIKGRLLVEVKTKKIGHGILMILKPTKVESASLIAPQFVSKETAQSAFPEELVLVDTVNTEKKLFHFVTAGNADGIVYFSDTDLRPAPGDHFMARGYVKINKKTGKTKWNVLSIVPTDEVLKKKIKYLSGEVSVNWKNGKTFGFLNDIYVPGNLLSDAGIFENCEVSAMAIYSNEKWLVTKIEEV
;
A
#
# COMPACT_ATOMS: atom_id res chain seq x y z
N MET A 1 69.12 18.94 -10.85
CA MET A 1 68.35 18.19 -11.83
C MET A 1 66.98 17.93 -11.24
N ASP A 2 65.94 18.46 -11.87
CA ASP A 2 64.55 18.21 -11.49
C ASP A 2 63.98 17.00 -12.27
N SER A 3 62.74 16.60 -12.00
CA SER A 3 62.08 15.48 -12.67
C SER A 3 61.91 15.68 -14.18
N THR A 4 61.76 16.93 -14.64
CA THR A 4 61.61 17.25 -16.07
C THR A 4 62.92 17.02 -16.82
N GLU A 5 64.04 17.49 -16.25
CA GLU A 5 65.38 17.24 -16.80
C GLU A 5 65.74 15.74 -16.74
N LEU A 6 65.34 15.03 -15.68
CA LEU A 6 65.54 13.58 -15.54
C LEU A 6 64.79 12.78 -16.63
N PHE A 7 63.54 13.16 -16.93
CA PHE A 7 62.76 12.58 -18.03
C PHE A 7 63.35 12.87 -19.41
N ALA A 8 63.83 14.10 -19.63
CA ALA A 8 64.45 14.49 -20.89
C ALA A 8 65.70 13.64 -21.17
N LYS A 9 66.60 13.51 -20.18
CA LYS A 9 67.82 12.70 -20.30
C LYS A 9 67.54 11.21 -20.44
N ARG A 10 66.50 10.68 -19.78
CA ARG A 10 66.03 9.29 -20.04
C ARG A 10 65.65 9.11 -21.51
N LYS A 11 64.94 10.08 -22.10
CA LYS A 11 64.49 10.00 -23.50
C LYS A 11 65.67 10.06 -24.46
N GLU A 12 66.67 10.89 -24.20
CA GLU A 12 67.94 10.93 -24.96
C GLU A 12 68.67 9.58 -24.90
N ALA A 13 68.74 8.96 -23.71
CA ALA A 13 69.37 7.65 -23.53
C ALA A 13 68.70 6.52 -24.35
N LYS A 14 67.42 6.65 -24.74
CA LYS A 14 66.75 5.65 -25.59
C LYS A 14 67.38 5.49 -26.98
N GLY A 15 68.05 6.52 -27.50
CA GLY A 15 68.74 6.49 -28.79
C GLY A 15 70.10 5.78 -28.78
N LEU A 16 70.59 5.38 -27.60
CA LEU A 16 71.90 4.74 -27.44
C LEU A 16 71.82 3.21 -27.61
N PRO A 17 72.90 2.56 -28.09
CA PRO A 17 73.01 1.10 -28.10
C PRO A 17 73.02 0.52 -26.68
N PRO A 18 72.70 -0.78 -26.47
CA PRO A 18 72.39 -1.34 -25.15
C PRO A 18 73.43 -1.08 -24.05
N GLY A 19 74.72 -1.26 -24.32
CA GLY A 19 75.79 -1.04 -23.32
C GLY A 19 75.91 0.42 -22.85
N PRO A 20 76.12 1.39 -23.76
CA PRO A 20 76.12 2.82 -23.43
C PRO A 20 74.80 3.29 -22.81
N ARG A 21 73.67 2.72 -23.25
CA ARG A 21 72.35 3.03 -22.70
C ARG A 21 72.21 2.60 -21.24
N ILE A 22 72.66 1.41 -20.87
CA ILE A 22 72.66 0.93 -19.49
C ILE A 22 73.50 1.87 -18.61
N THR A 23 74.69 2.25 -19.09
CA THR A 23 75.60 3.15 -18.35
C THR A 23 74.92 4.51 -18.09
N ALA A 24 74.34 5.12 -19.13
CA ALA A 24 73.62 6.38 -19.01
C ALA A 24 72.41 6.28 -18.05
N LEU A 25 71.65 5.19 -18.10
CA LEU A 25 70.50 4.99 -17.22
C LEU A 25 70.90 4.70 -15.76
N LEU A 26 72.04 4.06 -15.49
CA LEU A 26 72.57 3.87 -14.14
C LEU A 26 72.98 5.22 -13.51
N ASP A 27 73.61 6.10 -14.29
CA ASP A 27 73.93 7.45 -13.84
C ASP A 27 72.67 8.28 -13.54
N LEU A 28 71.65 8.16 -14.39
CA LEU A 28 70.36 8.80 -14.16
C LEU A 28 69.62 8.18 -12.98
N LYS A 29 69.73 6.86 -12.74
CA LYS A 29 69.19 6.19 -11.56
C LYS A 29 69.79 6.78 -10.28
N MET A 30 71.12 6.96 -10.21
CA MET A 30 71.76 7.59 -9.05
C MET A 30 71.25 9.01 -8.79
N GLN A 31 71.02 9.79 -9.86
CA GLN A 31 70.49 11.14 -9.76
C GLN A 31 69.02 11.15 -9.34
N GLY A 32 68.21 10.24 -9.87
CA GLY A 32 66.81 10.06 -9.49
C GLY A 32 66.63 9.60 -8.05
N LEU A 33 67.49 8.71 -7.55
CA LEU A 33 67.48 8.30 -6.13
C LEU A 33 67.79 9.48 -5.19
N LYS A 34 68.78 10.32 -5.54
CA LYS A 34 69.08 11.55 -4.78
C LYS A 34 67.92 12.55 -4.83
N LEU A 35 67.26 12.67 -5.98
CA LEU A 35 66.12 13.56 -6.16
C LEU A 35 64.93 13.13 -5.30
N VAL A 36 64.54 11.85 -5.34
CA VAL A 36 63.45 11.30 -4.51
C VAL A 36 63.77 11.36 -3.02
N ALA A 37 65.04 11.18 -2.63
CA ALA A 37 65.46 11.31 -1.23
C ALA A 37 65.44 12.77 -0.72
N PHE A 38 65.59 13.75 -1.62
CA PHE A 38 65.52 15.17 -1.30
C PHE A 38 64.07 15.67 -1.25
N ASP A 39 63.26 15.23 -2.21
CA ASP A 39 61.85 15.60 -2.37
C ASP A 39 61.10 14.40 -2.96
N ASP A 40 60.24 13.78 -2.15
CA ASP A 40 59.52 12.56 -2.48
C ASP A 40 58.24 12.82 -3.30
N ASP A 41 58.13 13.98 -3.95
CA ASP A 41 57.03 14.30 -4.86
C ASP A 41 56.75 13.18 -5.89
N VAL A 42 55.47 12.98 -6.20
CA VAL A 42 54.97 11.92 -7.08
C VAL A 42 55.62 11.97 -8.47
N TRP A 43 55.95 13.15 -9.01
CA TRP A 43 56.63 13.26 -10.30
C TRP A 43 58.09 12.84 -10.26
N ASN A 44 58.78 13.09 -9.15
CA ASN A 44 60.16 12.62 -8.93
C ASN A 44 60.18 11.10 -8.85
N GLN A 45 59.23 10.51 -8.12
CA GLN A 45 59.08 9.06 -8.02
C GLN A 45 58.73 8.42 -9.38
N ARG A 46 57.81 9.02 -10.16
CA ARG A 46 57.47 8.55 -11.52
C ARG A 46 58.65 8.62 -12.47
N ALA A 47 59.46 9.69 -12.40
CA ALA A 47 60.66 9.84 -13.23
C ALA A 47 61.68 8.73 -12.94
N LEU A 48 61.94 8.44 -11.67
CA LEU A 48 62.81 7.34 -11.25
C LEU A 48 62.22 5.97 -11.64
N ALA A 49 60.92 5.75 -11.43
CA ALA A 49 60.24 4.49 -11.76
C ALA A 49 60.44 4.11 -13.22
N TRP A 50 60.29 5.07 -14.13
CA TRP A 50 60.49 4.86 -15.56
C TRP A 50 61.93 4.53 -15.97
N ILE A 51 62.92 5.05 -15.25
CA ILE A 51 64.34 4.68 -15.44
C ILE A 51 64.56 3.25 -14.97
N LEU A 52 64.05 2.89 -13.78
CA LEU A 52 64.12 1.54 -13.24
C LEU A 52 63.42 0.52 -14.16
N ILE A 53 62.25 0.85 -14.71
CA ILE A 53 61.54 0.03 -15.72
C ILE A 53 62.42 -0.25 -16.94
N ASP A 54 63.08 0.78 -17.49
CA ASP A 54 63.94 0.62 -18.67
C ASP A 54 65.19 -0.23 -18.32
N LEU A 55 65.77 -0.04 -17.12
CA LEU A 55 66.89 -0.84 -16.63
C LEU A 55 66.52 -2.31 -16.43
N CYS A 56 65.36 -2.62 -15.85
CA CYS A 56 64.88 -3.99 -15.70
C CYS A 56 64.80 -4.69 -17.07
N LYS A 57 64.19 -4.04 -18.07
CA LYS A 57 64.07 -4.61 -19.43
C LYS A 57 65.44 -4.84 -20.08
N LEU A 58 66.35 -3.87 -19.95
CA LEU A 58 67.69 -3.98 -20.56
C LEU A 58 68.55 -5.05 -19.90
N PHE A 59 68.52 -5.15 -18.57
CA PHE A 59 69.27 -6.18 -17.85
C PHE A 59 68.70 -7.58 -18.05
N SER A 60 67.38 -7.74 -18.10
CA SER A 60 66.76 -9.03 -18.47
C SER A 60 67.13 -9.46 -19.89
N ASN A 61 67.08 -8.55 -20.87
CA ASN A 61 67.48 -8.85 -22.25
C ASN A 61 68.98 -9.20 -22.40
N ALA A 62 69.81 -8.73 -21.47
CA ALA A 62 71.23 -9.05 -21.38
C ALA A 62 71.52 -10.27 -20.49
N GLU A 63 70.49 -11.01 -20.07
CA GLU A 63 70.55 -12.17 -19.16
C GLU A 63 71.21 -11.87 -17.80
N ASN A 64 71.25 -10.60 -17.39
CA ASN A 64 71.78 -10.14 -16.10
C ASN A 64 70.65 -9.98 -15.08
N TYR A 65 70.02 -11.10 -14.73
CA TYR A 65 68.88 -11.14 -13.82
C TYR A 65 69.16 -10.59 -12.40
N PRO A 66 70.35 -10.76 -11.78
CA PRO A 66 70.62 -10.14 -10.48
C PRO A 66 70.47 -8.62 -10.49
N GLN A 67 70.96 -7.96 -11.57
CA GLN A 67 70.79 -6.52 -11.73
C GLN A 67 69.34 -6.16 -12.09
N ALA A 68 68.68 -6.96 -12.93
CA ALA A 68 67.27 -6.75 -13.25
C ALA A 68 66.38 -6.81 -11.99
N GLN A 69 66.57 -7.84 -11.14
CA GLN A 69 65.88 -8.01 -9.87
C GLN A 69 66.18 -6.88 -8.90
N SER A 70 67.45 -6.47 -8.75
CA SER A 70 67.81 -5.35 -7.87
C SER A 70 67.12 -4.04 -8.27
N ASN A 71 66.99 -3.77 -9.57
CA ASN A 71 66.28 -2.57 -10.04
C ASN A 71 64.77 -2.70 -9.86
N TYR A 72 64.22 -3.92 -9.98
CA TYR A 72 62.81 -4.19 -9.72
C TYR A 72 62.45 -4.03 -8.24
N ASP A 73 63.28 -4.52 -7.32
CA ASP A 73 63.09 -4.35 -5.87
C ASP A 73 63.14 -2.87 -5.47
N GLU A 74 63.92 -2.05 -6.16
CA GLU A 74 63.91 -0.60 -5.99
C GLU A 74 62.65 0.05 -6.57
N LEU A 75 62.15 -0.43 -7.71
CA LEU A 75 60.92 0.05 -8.32
C LEU A 75 59.70 -0.19 -7.41
N LEU A 76 59.65 -1.32 -6.72
CA LEU A 76 58.58 -1.67 -5.78
C LEU A 76 58.55 -0.78 -4.52
N LYS A 77 59.63 -0.04 -4.22
CA LYS A 77 59.67 0.89 -3.08
C LYS A 77 59.01 2.25 -3.38
N LEU A 78 58.65 2.51 -4.65
CA LEU A 78 58.11 3.79 -5.08
C LEU A 78 56.58 3.80 -4.98
N THR A 79 56.02 4.94 -4.56
CA THR A 79 54.58 5.22 -4.43
C THR A 79 54.10 6.13 -5.57
N THR A 80 54.00 5.59 -6.79
CA THR A 80 53.74 6.40 -8.01
C THR A 80 52.26 6.72 -8.25
N HIS A 81 51.33 5.96 -7.67
CA HIS A 81 49.87 6.08 -7.89
C HIS A 81 49.53 6.26 -9.38
N ASP A 82 50.00 5.33 -10.22
CA ASP A 82 49.93 5.43 -11.67
C ASP A 82 49.68 4.05 -12.27
N ASP A 83 48.46 3.84 -12.78
CA ASP A 83 47.98 2.57 -13.32
C ASP A 83 48.90 2.00 -14.41
N ILE A 84 49.59 2.85 -15.19
CA ILE A 84 50.50 2.40 -16.25
C ILE A 84 51.78 1.83 -15.65
N ILE A 85 52.35 2.51 -14.65
CA ILE A 85 53.55 2.05 -13.95
C ILE A 85 53.26 0.78 -13.17
N GLU A 86 52.12 0.70 -12.49
CA GLU A 86 51.65 -0.50 -11.78
C GLU A 86 51.51 -1.68 -12.76
N GLY A 87 50.90 -1.45 -13.93
CA GLY A 87 50.87 -2.46 -15.00
C GLY A 87 52.25 -2.86 -15.54
N GLN A 88 53.24 -1.96 -15.54
CA GLN A 88 54.62 -2.31 -15.87
C GLN A 88 55.29 -3.14 -14.76
N GLN A 89 55.01 -2.86 -13.48
CA GLN A 89 55.54 -3.64 -12.35
C GLN A 89 55.08 -5.10 -12.43
N GLU A 90 53.81 -5.35 -12.74
CA GLU A 90 53.28 -6.71 -12.94
C GLU A 90 53.95 -7.44 -14.11
N HIS A 91 54.18 -6.74 -15.22
CA HIS A 91 54.86 -7.29 -16.38
C HIS A 91 56.33 -7.62 -16.09
N LEU A 92 57.04 -6.69 -15.44
CA LEU A 92 58.45 -6.84 -15.09
C LEU A 92 58.69 -7.98 -14.10
N ALA A 93 57.79 -8.19 -13.15
CA ALA A 93 57.85 -9.32 -12.21
C ALA A 93 58.13 -10.65 -12.90
N LYS A 94 57.61 -10.84 -14.12
CA LYS A 94 57.79 -12.05 -14.93
C LYS A 94 59.12 -12.06 -15.68
N ILE A 95 59.60 -10.92 -16.16
CA ILE A 95 60.77 -10.84 -17.07
C ILE A 95 62.09 -10.75 -16.29
N VAL A 96 62.07 -10.27 -15.06
CA VAL A 96 63.26 -10.26 -14.19
C VAL A 96 63.58 -11.65 -13.60
N ASP A 97 62.66 -12.61 -13.74
CA ASP A 97 62.87 -14.00 -13.34
C ASP A 97 63.86 -14.70 -14.29
N PRO A 98 64.92 -15.36 -13.78
CA PRO A 98 65.92 -16.06 -14.61
C PRO A 98 65.36 -17.14 -15.52
N PHE A 99 64.18 -17.68 -15.20
CA PHE A 99 63.54 -18.76 -15.96
C PHE A 99 62.40 -18.26 -16.87
N HIS A 100 62.25 -16.94 -17.05
CA HIS A 100 61.22 -16.33 -17.89
C HIS A 100 61.14 -16.94 -19.30
N GLU A 101 62.27 -17.01 -19.99
CA GLU A 101 62.34 -17.52 -21.37
C GLU A 101 61.93 -19.00 -21.45
N GLN A 102 62.34 -19.80 -20.47
CA GLN A 102 61.96 -21.21 -20.39
C GLN A 102 60.45 -21.37 -20.14
N VAL A 103 59.88 -20.56 -19.25
CA VAL A 103 58.42 -20.50 -19.02
C VAL A 103 57.68 -20.08 -20.29
N SER A 104 58.20 -19.07 -21.01
CA SER A 104 57.64 -18.59 -22.27
C SER A 104 57.63 -19.69 -23.34
N ALA A 105 58.74 -20.42 -23.48
CA ALA A 105 58.85 -21.56 -24.39
C ALA A 105 57.81 -22.65 -24.09
N PHE A 106 57.64 -23.04 -22.82
CA PHE A 106 56.60 -24.03 -22.45
C PHE A 106 55.18 -23.49 -22.62
N ASN A 107 54.93 -22.21 -22.36
CA ASN A 107 53.63 -21.60 -22.64
C ASN A 107 53.31 -21.60 -24.14
N GLN A 108 54.32 -21.37 -24.99
CA GLN A 108 54.16 -21.41 -26.43
C GLN A 108 53.85 -22.83 -26.92
N LYS A 109 54.62 -23.84 -26.47
CA LYS A 109 54.30 -25.26 -26.71
C LYS A 109 52.86 -25.63 -26.30
N SER A 110 52.42 -25.13 -25.14
CA SER A 110 51.05 -25.32 -24.67
C SER A 110 50.00 -24.73 -25.61
N LYS A 111 50.28 -23.59 -26.25
CA LYS A 111 49.37 -22.96 -27.23
C LYS A 111 49.41 -23.66 -28.59
N ASP A 112 50.56 -24.20 -28.97
CA ASP A 112 50.79 -24.85 -30.27
C ASP A 112 50.21 -26.28 -30.35
N GLY A 113 49.76 -26.84 -29.22
CA GLY A 113 49.12 -28.16 -29.15
C GLY A 113 49.96 -29.23 -28.47
N ASP A 114 51.23 -28.95 -28.17
CA ASP A 114 52.17 -29.83 -27.47
C ASP A 114 51.92 -29.82 -25.95
N HIS A 115 50.69 -30.15 -25.57
CA HIS A 115 50.20 -29.95 -24.21
C HIS A 115 50.97 -30.79 -23.16
N ASP A 116 51.24 -32.08 -23.43
CA ASP A 116 51.95 -32.96 -22.48
C ASP A 116 53.39 -32.49 -22.23
N GLU A 117 54.11 -32.11 -23.30
CA GLU A 117 55.48 -31.63 -23.17
C GLU A 117 55.53 -30.33 -22.37
N ALA A 118 54.59 -29.41 -22.63
CA ALA A 118 54.49 -28.17 -21.89
C ALA A 118 54.24 -28.38 -20.39
N VAL A 119 53.22 -29.19 -20.02
CA VAL A 119 52.89 -29.39 -18.60
C VAL A 119 53.92 -30.23 -17.85
N ASN A 120 54.60 -31.17 -18.51
CA ASN A 120 55.68 -31.94 -17.91
C ASN A 120 56.93 -31.09 -17.72
N GLY A 121 57.22 -30.17 -18.66
CA GLY A 121 58.25 -29.14 -18.52
C GLY A 121 58.00 -28.27 -17.29
N PHE A 122 56.81 -27.69 -17.18
CA PHE A 122 56.41 -26.92 -16.00
C PHE A 122 56.45 -27.73 -14.69
N SER A 123 56.00 -29.00 -14.71
CA SER A 123 56.06 -29.88 -13.54
C SER A 123 57.50 -30.11 -13.06
N SER A 124 58.43 -30.28 -13.99
CA SER A 124 59.85 -30.49 -13.71
C SER A 124 60.49 -29.23 -13.14
N MET A 125 60.17 -28.06 -13.70
CA MET A 125 60.63 -26.78 -13.16
C MET A 125 60.10 -26.53 -11.75
N LEU A 126 58.82 -26.84 -11.49
CA LEU A 126 58.23 -26.69 -10.17
C LEU A 126 58.90 -27.62 -9.15
N ALA A 127 59.16 -28.88 -9.52
CA ALA A 127 59.87 -29.84 -8.66
C ALA A 127 61.33 -29.43 -8.38
N ALA A 128 61.97 -28.73 -9.31
CA ALA A 128 63.32 -28.20 -9.16
C ALA A 128 63.38 -26.83 -8.43
N ASN A 129 62.26 -26.29 -7.94
CA ASN A 129 62.13 -24.94 -7.39
C ASN A 129 62.56 -23.83 -8.37
N GLN A 130 62.38 -24.06 -9.67
CA GLN A 130 62.72 -23.12 -10.76
C GLN A 130 61.49 -22.39 -11.33
N LEU A 131 60.29 -22.72 -10.85
CA LEU A 131 59.06 -22.05 -11.25
C LEU A 131 58.56 -21.17 -10.10
N SER A 132 58.81 -19.86 -10.18
CA SER A 132 58.36 -18.92 -9.16
C SER A 132 56.85 -18.65 -9.24
N PRO A 133 56.21 -18.17 -8.15
CA PRO A 133 54.78 -17.92 -8.12
C PRO A 133 54.24 -16.98 -9.20
N VAL A 134 55.06 -16.04 -9.70
CA VAL A 134 54.68 -15.10 -10.76
C VAL A 134 54.31 -15.80 -12.08
N HIS A 135 54.79 -17.03 -12.27
CA HIS A 135 54.56 -17.84 -13.46
C HIS A 135 53.46 -18.90 -13.27
N HIS A 136 52.94 -19.07 -12.06
CA HIS A 136 51.93 -20.07 -11.77
C HIS A 136 50.64 -19.91 -12.59
N GLU A 137 50.20 -18.68 -12.90
CA GLU A 137 49.03 -18.49 -13.77
C GLU A 137 49.28 -19.03 -15.18
N THR A 138 50.51 -18.87 -15.69
CA THR A 138 50.91 -19.36 -17.01
C THR A 138 50.88 -20.89 -17.05
N TYR A 139 51.39 -21.54 -16.01
CA TYR A 139 51.28 -22.98 -15.87
C TYR A 139 49.82 -23.43 -15.72
N GLY A 140 49.02 -22.69 -14.96
CA GLY A 140 47.58 -22.97 -14.82
C GLY A 140 46.85 -22.95 -16.16
N TRP A 141 47.15 -21.99 -17.03
CA TRP A 141 46.62 -21.98 -18.40
C TRP A 141 47.07 -23.18 -19.22
N ALA A 142 48.31 -23.66 -19.03
CA ALA A 142 48.78 -24.86 -19.71
C ALA A 142 48.04 -26.11 -19.24
N ILE A 143 47.78 -26.26 -17.93
CA ILE A 143 46.95 -27.33 -17.38
C ILE A 143 45.52 -27.24 -17.93
N PHE A 144 44.93 -26.05 -17.97
CA PHE A 144 43.59 -25.87 -18.54
C PHE A 144 43.51 -26.31 -20.01
N ARG A 145 44.48 -25.93 -20.84
CA ARG A 145 44.52 -26.33 -22.26
C ARG A 145 44.70 -27.84 -22.42
N LEU A 146 45.56 -28.46 -21.61
CA LEU A 146 45.72 -29.91 -21.56
C LEU A 146 44.39 -30.60 -21.25
N LEU A 147 43.73 -30.21 -20.15
CA LEU A 147 42.45 -30.77 -19.73
C LEU A 147 41.39 -30.59 -20.82
N LYS A 148 41.33 -29.42 -21.44
CA LYS A 148 40.37 -29.13 -22.52
C LYS A 148 40.58 -30.01 -23.75
N ALA A 149 41.82 -30.33 -24.09
CA ALA A 149 42.16 -31.09 -25.30
C ALA A 149 42.18 -32.60 -25.10
N LYS A 150 42.64 -33.08 -23.93
CA LYS A 150 43.02 -34.50 -23.71
C LYS A 150 42.31 -35.20 -22.58
N ALA A 151 41.35 -34.58 -21.90
CA ALA A 151 40.71 -35.22 -20.74
C ALA A 151 39.95 -36.53 -21.07
N GLU A 152 39.49 -36.72 -22.30
CA GLU A 152 38.85 -37.97 -22.74
C GLU A 152 39.88 -39.12 -22.88
N GLU A 153 41.16 -38.81 -23.02
CA GLU A 153 42.26 -39.79 -23.06
C GLU A 153 42.71 -40.20 -21.64
N TYR A 154 42.23 -39.51 -20.61
CA TYR A 154 42.65 -39.70 -19.23
C TYR A 154 41.59 -40.41 -18.39
N THR A 155 42.07 -41.21 -17.43
CA THR A 155 41.20 -41.73 -16.35
C THR A 155 40.74 -40.59 -15.44
N SER A 156 39.61 -40.79 -14.75
CA SER A 156 39.12 -39.89 -13.70
C SER A 156 40.19 -39.53 -12.66
N VAL A 157 41.06 -40.47 -12.29
CA VAL A 157 42.16 -40.23 -11.33
C VAL A 157 43.20 -39.28 -11.90
N GLN A 158 43.57 -39.44 -13.18
CA GLN A 158 44.53 -38.57 -13.86
C GLN A 158 43.99 -37.14 -14.01
N VAL A 159 42.72 -36.99 -14.41
CA VAL A 159 42.07 -35.67 -14.48
C VAL A 159 42.05 -34.98 -13.12
N ARG A 160 41.62 -35.69 -12.07
CA ARG A 160 41.62 -35.17 -10.69
C ARG A 160 43.03 -34.82 -10.19
N THR A 161 44.05 -35.56 -10.62
CA THR A 161 45.46 -35.26 -10.32
C THR A 161 45.89 -33.94 -10.95
N TRP A 162 45.52 -33.67 -12.20
CA TRP A 162 45.81 -32.39 -12.86
C TRP A 162 45.05 -31.23 -12.23
N LEU A 163 43.78 -31.42 -11.87
CA LEU A 163 43.01 -30.42 -11.13
C LEU A 163 43.64 -30.10 -9.77
N LYS A 164 44.09 -31.12 -9.03
CA LYS A 164 44.82 -30.94 -7.77
C LYS A 164 46.11 -30.15 -7.98
N ARG A 165 46.92 -30.53 -8.98
CA ARG A 165 48.16 -29.81 -9.34
C ARG A 165 47.88 -28.33 -9.61
N TYR A 166 46.80 -28.02 -10.35
CA TYR A 166 46.38 -26.64 -10.57
C TYR A 166 46.00 -25.93 -9.25
N LEU A 167 45.21 -26.58 -8.38
CA LEU A 167 44.78 -26.00 -7.12
C LEU A 167 45.95 -25.68 -6.17
N ASP A 168 47.02 -26.48 -6.22
CA ASP A 168 48.25 -26.29 -5.44
C ASP A 168 49.07 -25.06 -5.90
N LEU A 169 48.84 -24.57 -7.13
CA LEU A 169 49.50 -23.36 -7.66
C LEU A 169 49.10 -22.11 -6.88
N LYS A 170 50.07 -21.20 -6.73
CA LYS A 170 49.94 -19.92 -6.00
C LYS A 170 49.74 -18.71 -6.92
N ASN A 171 48.99 -18.89 -8.01
CA ASN A 171 48.60 -17.77 -8.88
C ASN A 171 47.57 -16.89 -8.18
N ASP A 172 47.47 -15.62 -8.58
CA ASP A 172 46.47 -14.70 -8.05
C ASP A 172 45.04 -15.17 -8.37
N ARG A 173 44.16 -14.99 -7.39
CA ARG A 173 42.74 -15.39 -7.43
C ARG A 173 41.89 -14.29 -6.79
N PRO A 174 40.71 -13.96 -7.34
CA PRO A 174 40.08 -14.54 -8.53
C PRO A 174 40.86 -14.21 -9.82
N SER A 175 40.85 -15.12 -10.81
CA SER A 175 41.48 -14.92 -12.12
C SER A 175 40.73 -15.66 -13.23
N MET A 176 40.92 -15.25 -14.48
CA MET A 176 40.21 -15.83 -15.62
C MET A 176 40.46 -17.34 -15.76
N VAL A 177 41.71 -17.79 -15.58
CA VAL A 177 42.03 -19.23 -15.61
C VAL A 177 41.29 -19.98 -14.50
N HIS A 178 41.13 -19.37 -13.32
CA HIS A 178 40.45 -19.99 -12.20
C HIS A 178 38.96 -20.20 -12.47
N SER A 179 38.29 -19.19 -13.04
CA SER A 179 36.91 -19.28 -13.51
C SER A 179 36.74 -20.31 -14.63
N GLN A 180 37.69 -20.37 -15.58
CA GLN A 180 37.66 -21.36 -16.66
C GLN A 180 37.85 -22.79 -16.16
N ILE A 181 38.71 -23.00 -15.15
CA ILE A 181 38.88 -24.31 -14.51
C ILE A 181 37.56 -24.74 -13.85
N LEU A 182 36.90 -23.89 -13.07
CA LEU A 182 35.58 -24.23 -12.48
C LEU A 182 34.55 -24.56 -13.56
N ASN A 183 34.44 -23.71 -14.59
CA ASN A 183 33.52 -23.91 -15.70
C ASN A 183 33.75 -25.25 -16.42
N TRP A 184 35.01 -25.59 -16.69
CA TRP A 184 35.39 -26.83 -17.34
C TRP A 184 35.13 -28.03 -16.43
N THR A 185 35.51 -27.96 -15.17
CA THR A 185 35.32 -29.04 -14.19
C THR A 185 33.84 -29.36 -13.99
N MET A 186 32.97 -28.35 -13.92
CA MET A 186 31.51 -28.57 -13.84
C MET A 186 30.97 -29.34 -15.04
N LYS A 187 31.50 -29.10 -16.24
CA LYS A 187 31.11 -29.82 -17.45
C LYS A 187 31.66 -31.26 -17.45
N TYR A 188 32.90 -31.45 -17.02
CA TYR A 188 33.50 -32.78 -16.93
C TYR A 188 32.78 -33.67 -15.90
N ALA A 189 32.40 -33.09 -14.76
CA ALA A 189 31.67 -33.78 -13.68
C ALA A 189 30.32 -34.39 -14.14
N GLU A 190 29.74 -33.95 -15.26
CA GLU A 190 28.53 -34.55 -15.82
C GLU A 190 28.71 -36.02 -16.20
N ASN A 191 29.93 -36.40 -16.57
CA ASN A 191 30.27 -37.73 -17.04
C ASN A 191 31.17 -38.52 -16.06
N ASP A 192 31.57 -37.91 -14.93
CA ASP A 192 32.37 -38.56 -13.89
C ASP A 192 31.70 -38.46 -12.51
N PRO A 193 30.98 -39.52 -12.08
CA PRO A 193 30.33 -39.55 -10.77
C PRO A 193 31.29 -39.37 -9.58
N ASN A 194 32.59 -39.63 -9.77
CA ASN A 194 33.60 -39.48 -8.70
C ASN A 194 34.05 -38.03 -8.50
N LEU A 195 33.66 -37.10 -9.39
CA LEU A 195 33.99 -35.69 -9.30
C LEU A 195 32.74 -34.88 -8.96
N ARG A 196 32.38 -34.89 -7.68
CA ARG A 196 31.22 -34.15 -7.18
C ARG A 196 31.47 -32.65 -7.23
N THR A 197 30.57 -31.92 -7.90
CA THR A 197 30.73 -30.48 -8.14
C THR A 197 30.83 -29.70 -6.83
N MET A 198 30.02 -30.06 -5.83
CA MET A 198 30.03 -29.36 -4.53
C MET A 198 31.33 -29.59 -3.75
N ASP A 199 31.86 -30.82 -3.77
CA ASP A 199 33.12 -31.14 -3.10
C ASP A 199 34.30 -30.41 -3.77
N PHE A 200 34.30 -30.38 -5.11
CA PHE A 200 35.30 -29.61 -5.85
C PHE A 200 35.20 -28.12 -5.56
N LEU A 201 33.99 -27.54 -5.52
CA LEU A 201 33.78 -26.12 -5.23
C LEU A 201 34.33 -25.71 -3.84
N LYS A 202 34.27 -26.61 -2.86
CA LYS A 202 34.85 -26.39 -1.52
C LYS A 202 36.37 -26.31 -1.54
N ILE A 203 37.01 -27.16 -2.34
CA ILE A 203 38.48 -27.16 -2.49
C ILE A 203 38.93 -26.00 -3.38
N TRP A 204 38.15 -25.68 -4.41
CA TRP A 204 38.37 -24.53 -5.30
C TRP A 204 38.18 -23.18 -4.58
N ASP A 205 37.40 -23.19 -3.49
CA ASP A 205 37.03 -22.04 -2.65
C ASP A 205 36.17 -21.00 -3.39
N ALA A 206 34.87 -21.02 -3.09
CA ALA A 206 33.87 -20.20 -3.78
C ALA A 206 34.04 -18.68 -3.54
N ARG A 207 34.89 -18.27 -2.58
CA ARG A 207 35.30 -16.85 -2.44
C ARG A 207 36.07 -16.34 -3.65
N ASN A 208 36.61 -17.24 -4.48
CA ASN A 208 37.31 -16.92 -5.72
C ASN A 208 36.38 -16.73 -6.93
N LEU A 209 35.06 -16.72 -6.75
CA LEU A 209 34.15 -16.27 -7.81
C LEU A 209 34.35 -14.78 -8.08
N SER A 210 34.70 -14.42 -9.31
CA SER A 210 34.87 -13.03 -9.72
C SER A 210 33.54 -12.30 -9.83
N HIS A 211 33.59 -10.97 -9.90
CA HIS A 211 32.39 -10.16 -10.18
C HIS A 211 31.72 -10.48 -11.52
N GLN A 212 32.48 -10.98 -12.50
CA GLN A 212 31.93 -11.40 -13.79
C GLN A 212 31.26 -12.78 -13.70
N ASP A 213 31.75 -13.66 -12.82
CA ASP A 213 31.21 -15.01 -12.66
C ASP A 213 29.79 -15.03 -12.09
N VAL A 214 29.41 -14.00 -11.33
CA VAL A 214 28.09 -13.87 -10.69
C VAL A 214 27.11 -12.96 -11.44
N ARG A 215 27.50 -12.43 -12.60
CA ARG A 215 26.68 -11.53 -13.43
C ARG A 215 26.32 -12.16 -14.75
N GLU A 216 25.09 -11.92 -15.20
CA GLU A 216 24.67 -12.35 -16.53
C GLU A 216 25.46 -11.61 -17.61
N GLY A 217 25.86 -12.34 -18.64
CA GLY A 217 26.46 -11.78 -19.84
C GLY A 217 25.40 -11.44 -20.88
N ASN A 218 25.82 -10.78 -21.95
CA ASN A 218 24.96 -10.52 -23.11
C ASN A 218 25.79 -10.68 -24.39
N ILE A 219 25.31 -11.50 -25.32
CA ILE A 219 25.84 -11.59 -26.69
C ILE A 219 24.68 -11.37 -27.64
N ASP A 220 24.79 -10.36 -28.51
CA ASP A 220 23.81 -10.03 -29.55
C ASP A 220 22.37 -9.84 -29.03
N GLY A 221 22.23 -9.25 -27.83
CA GLY A 221 20.93 -9.03 -27.19
C GLY A 221 20.37 -10.28 -26.48
N LYS A 222 21.07 -11.42 -26.52
CA LYS A 222 20.67 -12.64 -25.81
C LYS A 222 21.37 -12.71 -24.45
N PRO A 223 20.62 -12.82 -23.35
CA PRO A 223 21.21 -12.99 -22.03
C PRO A 223 21.94 -14.33 -21.96
N ILE A 224 23.16 -14.31 -21.44
CA ILE A 224 23.96 -15.50 -21.16
C ILE A 224 23.98 -15.72 -19.66
N PRO A 225 23.55 -16.90 -19.17
CA PRO A 225 23.61 -17.21 -17.75
C PRO A 225 25.03 -17.07 -17.21
N SER A 226 25.14 -16.45 -16.04
CA SER A 226 26.41 -16.31 -15.33
C SER A 226 27.06 -17.67 -15.03
N LEU A 227 28.36 -17.69 -14.72
CA LEU A 227 29.00 -18.92 -14.26
C LEU A 227 28.31 -19.46 -12.99
N PHE A 228 27.92 -18.56 -12.09
CA PHE A 228 27.21 -18.88 -10.87
C PHE A 228 25.81 -19.49 -11.13
N THR A 229 25.03 -18.93 -12.06
CA THR A 229 23.73 -19.49 -12.46
C THR A 229 23.88 -20.91 -13.03
N ARG A 230 24.94 -21.14 -13.84
CA ARG A 230 25.26 -22.48 -14.37
C ARG A 230 25.71 -23.44 -13.27
N LEU A 231 26.49 -22.96 -12.29
CA LEU A 231 26.87 -23.71 -11.09
C LEU A 231 25.63 -24.10 -10.29
N CYS A 232 24.74 -23.17 -9.95
CA CYS A 232 23.49 -23.45 -9.25
C CYS A 232 22.66 -24.52 -9.97
N ARG A 233 22.57 -24.46 -11.31
CA ARG A 233 21.88 -25.48 -12.11
C ARG A 233 22.48 -26.87 -11.93
N LYS A 234 23.81 -26.97 -11.92
CA LYS A 234 24.50 -28.24 -11.69
C LYS A 234 24.34 -28.76 -10.27
N LEU A 235 24.47 -27.88 -9.27
CA LEU A 235 24.29 -28.23 -7.87
C LEU A 235 22.86 -28.73 -7.58
N VAL A 236 21.83 -28.07 -8.12
CA VAL A 236 20.43 -28.49 -7.96
C VAL A 236 20.12 -29.82 -8.65
N ALA A 237 20.81 -30.13 -9.74
CA ALA A 237 20.66 -31.41 -10.44
C ALA A 237 21.43 -32.57 -9.77
N ASP A 238 22.32 -32.29 -8.81
CA ASP A 238 23.11 -33.31 -8.11
C ASP A 238 22.24 -34.04 -7.08
N PRO A 239 22.15 -35.39 -7.13
CA PRO A 239 21.38 -36.18 -6.17
C PRO A 239 21.81 -36.02 -4.70
N HIS A 240 23.05 -35.58 -4.45
CA HIS A 240 23.56 -35.39 -3.09
C HIS A 240 23.18 -34.03 -2.49
N GLY A 241 22.49 -33.19 -3.24
CA GLY A 241 21.99 -31.89 -2.78
C GLY A 241 23.03 -30.78 -2.75
N VAL A 242 22.57 -29.61 -2.30
CA VAL A 242 23.34 -28.36 -2.26
C VAL A 242 23.67 -28.00 -0.81
N ASP A 243 24.95 -27.76 -0.51
CA ASP A 243 25.36 -27.18 0.78
C ASP A 243 25.20 -25.64 0.74
N ILE A 244 23.96 -25.21 1.01
CA ILE A 244 23.57 -23.80 1.00
C ILE A 244 24.33 -22.99 2.07
N PRO A 245 24.53 -23.46 3.33
CA PRO A 245 25.32 -22.72 4.32
C PRO A 245 26.72 -22.36 3.84
N TYR A 246 27.40 -23.29 3.15
CA TYR A 246 28.69 -23.00 2.53
C TYR A 246 28.55 -21.84 1.52
N LEU A 247 27.64 -21.95 0.55
CA LEU A 247 27.44 -20.90 -0.47
C LEU A 247 27.14 -19.53 0.16
N MET A 248 26.32 -19.48 1.21
CA MET A 248 26.00 -18.25 1.93
C MET A 248 27.21 -17.58 2.55
N SER A 249 28.12 -18.39 3.10
CA SER A 249 29.33 -17.89 3.77
C SER A 249 30.46 -17.50 2.82
N THR A 250 30.47 -18.02 1.58
CA THR A 250 31.60 -17.86 0.65
C THR A 250 31.29 -17.06 -0.60
N VAL A 251 30.05 -17.05 -1.08
CA VAL A 251 29.68 -16.39 -2.34
C VAL A 251 29.20 -14.97 -2.08
N ASN A 252 29.81 -14.01 -2.78
CA ASN A 252 29.36 -12.61 -2.77
C ASN A 252 28.86 -12.20 -4.15
N THR A 253 27.53 -12.17 -4.31
CA THR A 253 26.89 -11.81 -5.58
C THR A 253 26.81 -10.30 -5.83
N ARG A 254 27.11 -9.45 -4.82
CA ARG A 254 26.91 -7.99 -4.78
C ARG A 254 25.55 -7.56 -5.41
N PRO A 255 24.48 -7.40 -4.59
CA PRO A 255 23.15 -7.06 -5.09
C PRO A 255 23.16 -5.87 -6.06
N GLY A 256 22.48 -6.01 -7.21
CA GLY A 256 22.39 -4.94 -8.22
C GLY A 256 21.29 -3.92 -7.95
N PHE A 257 20.36 -4.23 -7.03
CA PHE A 257 19.19 -3.43 -6.69
C PHE A 257 19.18 -3.06 -5.21
N LYS A 258 18.53 -1.93 -4.87
CA LYS A 258 18.56 -1.34 -3.52
C LYS A 258 17.88 -2.17 -2.41
N ASP A 259 17.18 -3.26 -2.74
CA ASP A 259 16.31 -3.98 -1.80
C ASP A 259 16.55 -5.50 -1.73
N GLU A 260 17.57 -6.04 -2.40
CA GLU A 260 17.88 -7.48 -2.37
C GLU A 260 19.10 -7.79 -1.51
N THR A 261 19.00 -8.78 -0.61
CA THR A 261 20.15 -9.27 0.16
C THR A 261 20.93 -10.31 -0.64
N ASN A 262 22.22 -10.49 -0.33
CA ASN A 262 23.04 -11.56 -0.92
C ASN A 262 22.42 -12.94 -0.69
N GLU A 263 21.83 -13.16 0.49
CA GLU A 263 21.09 -14.38 0.84
C GLU A 263 19.92 -14.63 -0.11
N ILE A 264 19.05 -13.64 -0.31
CA ILE A 264 17.89 -13.76 -1.20
C ILE A 264 18.35 -14.13 -2.60
N ARG A 265 19.38 -13.46 -3.14
CA ARG A 265 19.88 -13.74 -4.50
C ARG A 265 20.40 -15.17 -4.66
N ILE A 266 21.23 -15.65 -3.73
CA ILE A 266 21.76 -17.03 -3.78
C ILE A 266 20.62 -18.05 -3.74
N ILE A 267 19.65 -17.87 -2.85
CA ILE A 267 18.49 -18.77 -2.76
C ILE A 267 17.63 -18.68 -4.02
N ASP A 268 17.37 -17.50 -4.54
CA ASP A 268 16.48 -17.33 -5.70
C ASP A 268 17.08 -17.94 -6.97
N GLU A 269 18.41 -17.87 -7.15
CA GLU A 269 19.12 -18.57 -8.22
C GLU A 269 18.93 -20.10 -8.13
N LEU A 270 19.02 -20.68 -6.94
CA LEU A 270 18.78 -22.12 -6.72
C LEU A 270 17.31 -22.49 -6.94
N ARG A 271 16.37 -21.72 -6.37
CA ARG A 271 14.93 -21.93 -6.52
C ARG A 271 14.49 -21.82 -7.97
N GLN A 272 15.07 -20.91 -8.75
CA GLN A 272 14.83 -20.82 -10.19
C GLN A 272 15.13 -22.14 -10.91
N GLN A 273 16.23 -22.81 -10.57
CA GLN A 273 16.57 -24.07 -11.25
C GLN A 273 15.60 -25.19 -10.87
N VAL A 274 15.15 -25.23 -9.61
CA VAL A 274 14.11 -26.17 -9.17
C VAL A 274 12.76 -25.88 -9.83
N PHE A 275 12.41 -24.60 -9.99
CA PHE A 275 11.20 -24.19 -10.71
C PHE A 275 11.16 -24.78 -12.11
N TRP A 276 12.26 -24.70 -12.87
CA TRP A 276 12.31 -25.26 -14.23
C TRP A 276 12.15 -26.77 -14.25
N GLN A 277 12.73 -27.49 -13.28
CA GLN A 277 12.52 -28.95 -13.14
C GLN A 277 11.04 -29.28 -12.89
N ILE A 278 10.38 -28.55 -11.98
CA ILE A 278 8.95 -28.72 -11.66
C ILE A 278 8.09 -28.40 -12.90
N LEU A 279 8.38 -27.28 -13.58
CA LEU A 279 7.62 -26.84 -14.75
C LEU A 279 7.71 -27.87 -15.89
N THR A 280 8.91 -28.39 -16.17
CA THR A 280 9.12 -29.42 -17.18
C THR A 280 8.35 -30.69 -16.82
N ALA A 281 8.50 -31.20 -15.59
CA ALA A 281 7.77 -32.39 -15.15
C ALA A 281 6.24 -32.21 -15.24
N GLY A 282 5.73 -31.03 -14.88
CA GLY A 282 4.31 -30.72 -14.96
C GLY A 282 3.78 -30.57 -16.38
N ASN A 283 4.52 -29.91 -17.27
CA ASN A 283 4.14 -29.79 -18.69
C ASN A 283 4.16 -31.14 -19.42
N GLU A 284 5.06 -32.05 -19.02
CA GLU A 284 5.16 -33.42 -19.56
C GLU A 284 4.23 -34.41 -18.85
N ASN A 285 3.39 -33.96 -17.91
CA ASN A 285 2.50 -34.79 -17.09
C ASN A 285 3.22 -35.92 -16.31
N ARG A 286 4.51 -35.76 -16.00
CA ARG A 286 5.29 -36.70 -15.17
C ARG A 286 5.04 -36.47 -13.69
N PHE A 287 3.81 -36.72 -13.24
CA PHE A 287 3.40 -36.46 -11.85
C PHE A 287 4.17 -37.29 -10.82
N GLY A 288 4.66 -38.47 -11.20
CA GLY A 288 5.55 -39.28 -10.37
C GLY A 288 6.87 -38.58 -10.02
N ASP A 289 7.36 -37.71 -10.91
CA ASP A 289 8.58 -36.91 -10.73
C ASP A 289 8.27 -35.54 -10.09
N LEU A 290 7.14 -34.92 -10.49
CA LEU A 290 6.72 -33.61 -10.01
C LEU A 290 6.54 -33.56 -8.48
N TRP A 291 5.93 -34.60 -7.89
CA TRP A 291 5.65 -34.62 -6.45
C TRP A 291 6.93 -34.71 -5.60
N PRO A 292 7.89 -35.62 -5.88
CA PRO A 292 9.20 -35.60 -5.25
C PRO A 292 9.91 -34.25 -5.37
N LEU A 293 9.84 -33.58 -6.52
CA LEU A 293 10.45 -32.25 -6.70
C LEU A 293 9.83 -31.20 -5.77
N LEU A 294 8.49 -31.17 -5.64
CA LEU A 294 7.79 -30.27 -4.72
C LEU A 294 8.09 -30.59 -3.25
N VAL A 295 8.20 -31.86 -2.87
CA VAL A 295 8.53 -32.28 -1.51
C VAL A 295 9.97 -31.89 -1.15
N ASN A 296 10.92 -32.20 -2.04
CA ASN A 296 12.31 -31.79 -1.87
C ASN A 296 12.44 -30.27 -1.80
N TYR A 297 11.67 -29.54 -2.62
CA TYR A 297 11.62 -28.09 -2.53
C TYR A 297 11.22 -27.60 -1.14
N LEU A 298 10.19 -28.21 -0.54
CA LEU A 298 9.76 -27.86 0.81
C LEU A 298 10.81 -28.20 1.87
N GLU A 299 11.53 -29.31 1.73
CA GLU A 299 12.55 -29.74 2.69
C GLU A 299 13.79 -28.83 2.66
N VAL A 300 14.19 -28.42 1.47
CA VAL A 300 15.41 -27.62 1.29
C VAL A 300 15.14 -26.13 1.45
N TYR A 301 14.08 -25.59 0.84
CA TYR A 301 13.97 -24.15 0.62
C TYR A 301 13.00 -23.41 1.54
N THR A 302 12.17 -24.12 2.32
CA THR A 302 11.13 -23.50 3.16
C THR A 302 11.69 -22.66 4.28
N ASN A 303 12.93 -22.85 4.73
CA ASN A 303 13.47 -22.05 5.85
C ASN A 303 14.09 -20.72 5.40
N TYR A 304 14.21 -20.47 4.09
CA TYR A 304 14.82 -19.24 3.56
C TYR A 304 13.80 -18.15 3.22
N PRO A 305 14.19 -16.85 3.18
CA PRO A 305 13.28 -15.73 2.97
C PRO A 305 12.37 -15.84 1.75
N ALA A 306 11.26 -15.09 1.73
CA ALA A 306 10.37 -15.01 0.57
C ALA A 306 11.09 -14.36 -0.64
N SER A 307 10.80 -14.83 -1.86
CA SER A 307 11.44 -14.34 -3.09
C SER A 307 10.55 -14.56 -4.32
N HIS A 308 10.99 -14.09 -5.49
CA HIS A 308 10.22 -14.26 -6.74
C HIS A 308 10.01 -15.72 -7.09
N TRP A 309 11.08 -16.51 -7.14
CA TRP A 309 10.97 -17.92 -7.48
C TRP A 309 10.27 -18.74 -6.39
N HIS A 310 10.21 -18.23 -5.16
CA HIS A 310 9.39 -18.85 -4.12
C HIS A 310 7.90 -18.80 -4.44
N SER A 311 7.40 -17.62 -4.85
CA SER A 311 6.02 -17.44 -5.32
C SER A 311 5.74 -18.22 -6.61
N GLU A 312 6.70 -18.27 -7.55
CA GLU A 312 6.54 -19.01 -8.81
C GLU A 312 6.40 -20.52 -8.57
N VAL A 313 7.11 -21.10 -7.60
CA VAL A 313 6.92 -22.51 -7.23
C VAL A 313 5.52 -22.75 -6.66
N LEU A 314 4.97 -21.84 -5.84
CA LEU A 314 3.57 -21.93 -5.40
C LEU A 314 2.61 -21.86 -6.58
N GLN A 315 2.90 -21.02 -7.58
CA GLN A 315 2.10 -20.94 -8.80
C GLN A 315 2.08 -22.27 -9.56
N LEU A 316 3.22 -22.97 -9.69
CA LEU A 316 3.27 -24.29 -10.31
C LEU A 316 2.51 -25.34 -9.50
N ALA A 317 2.69 -25.34 -8.18
CA ALA A 317 1.95 -26.24 -7.30
C ALA A 317 0.43 -26.01 -7.43
N GLU A 318 -0.03 -24.76 -7.46
CA GLU A 318 -1.43 -24.42 -7.70
C GLU A 318 -1.87 -24.93 -9.09
N ARG A 319 -1.10 -24.63 -10.14
CA ARG A 319 -1.44 -25.00 -11.51
C ARG A 319 -1.58 -26.50 -11.73
N PHE A 320 -0.65 -27.30 -11.21
CA PHE A 320 -0.57 -28.74 -11.49
C PHE A 320 -1.31 -29.61 -10.47
N THR A 321 -1.68 -29.09 -9.30
CA THR A 321 -2.45 -29.84 -8.31
C THR A 321 -3.94 -29.72 -8.60
N LYS A 322 -4.47 -30.63 -9.43
CA LYS A 322 -5.88 -30.69 -9.86
C LYS A 322 -6.44 -32.12 -9.72
N ASP A 323 -7.75 -32.24 -9.84
CA ASP A 323 -8.49 -33.52 -9.89
C ASP A 323 -8.13 -34.46 -8.71
N HIS A 324 -7.76 -35.71 -9.00
CA HIS A 324 -7.37 -36.72 -8.01
C HIS A 324 -6.13 -36.33 -7.18
N HIS A 325 -5.38 -35.29 -7.57
CA HIS A 325 -4.28 -34.75 -6.78
C HIS A 325 -4.66 -33.55 -5.91
N ALA A 326 -5.88 -33.00 -6.03
CA ALA A 326 -6.30 -31.78 -5.32
C ALA A 326 -6.04 -31.84 -3.81
N SER A 327 -6.25 -33.00 -3.18
CA SER A 327 -6.02 -33.23 -1.75
C SER A 327 -4.59 -32.95 -1.27
N ARG A 328 -3.60 -32.99 -2.17
CA ARG A 328 -2.18 -32.71 -1.86
C ARG A 328 -1.88 -31.22 -1.69
N PHE A 329 -2.75 -30.33 -2.18
CA PHE A 329 -2.47 -28.90 -2.20
C PHE A 329 -2.47 -28.27 -0.81
N LEU A 330 -3.48 -28.57 0.02
CA LEU A 330 -3.62 -28.01 1.37
C LEU A 330 -2.37 -28.28 2.26
N PRO A 331 -1.88 -29.53 2.40
CA PRO A 331 -0.68 -29.80 3.18
C PRO A 331 0.59 -29.20 2.55
N PHE A 332 0.67 -29.15 1.21
CA PHE A 332 1.76 -28.46 0.52
C PHE A 332 1.77 -26.96 0.87
N PHE A 333 0.64 -26.27 0.70
CA PHE A 333 0.54 -24.83 0.92
C PHE A 333 0.82 -24.46 2.38
N LYS A 334 0.35 -25.27 3.34
CA LYS A 334 0.71 -25.10 4.76
C LYS A 334 2.21 -25.20 4.99
N ARG A 335 2.87 -26.21 4.40
CA ARG A 335 4.34 -26.40 4.51
C ARG A 335 5.14 -25.39 3.72
N TRP A 336 4.61 -24.84 2.63
CA TRP A 336 5.24 -23.77 1.84
C TRP A 336 5.39 -22.48 2.65
N ASP A 337 4.64 -22.35 3.75
CA ASP A 337 4.58 -21.20 4.65
C ASP A 337 3.87 -19.97 4.03
N PRO A 338 2.53 -19.87 4.16
CA PRO A 338 1.76 -18.76 3.62
C PRO A 338 2.14 -17.38 4.18
N ALA A 339 2.90 -17.30 5.28
CA ALA A 339 3.45 -16.04 5.76
C ALA A 339 4.45 -15.42 4.75
N LYS A 340 4.91 -16.20 3.77
CA LYS A 340 5.84 -15.79 2.70
C LYS A 340 5.17 -15.25 1.45
N LEU A 341 3.84 -15.14 1.43
CA LEU A 341 3.14 -14.43 0.37
C LEU A 341 3.61 -12.96 0.33
N ARG A 342 4.17 -12.56 -0.81
CA ARG A 342 4.69 -11.21 -1.03
C ARG A 342 3.56 -10.26 -1.42
N ASP A 343 3.78 -8.96 -1.31
CA ASP A 343 2.77 -7.96 -1.75
C ASP A 343 2.38 -8.10 -3.23
N ALA A 344 3.27 -8.63 -4.08
CA ALA A 344 2.96 -8.94 -5.47
C ALA A 344 1.95 -10.10 -5.61
N ASP A 345 1.95 -11.06 -4.69
CA ASP A 345 1.07 -12.25 -4.73
C ASP A 345 -0.40 -11.90 -4.40
N TRP A 346 -0.63 -10.72 -3.83
CA TRP A 346 -1.95 -10.15 -3.52
C TRP A 346 -2.50 -9.25 -4.63
N LYS A 347 -1.77 -9.04 -5.72
CA LYS A 347 -2.17 -8.15 -6.82
C LYS A 347 -2.61 -8.95 -8.04
N GLU A 348 -3.58 -8.40 -8.75
CA GLU A 348 -3.95 -8.88 -10.09
C GLU A 348 -2.80 -8.63 -11.07
N THR A 349 -2.69 -9.50 -12.07
CA THR A 349 -1.71 -9.34 -13.16
C THR A 349 -2.46 -9.26 -14.47
N VAL A 350 -2.30 -8.18 -15.22
CA VAL A 350 -2.83 -8.05 -16.58
C VAL A 350 -1.82 -8.67 -17.55
N LYS A 351 -2.30 -9.53 -18.45
CA LYS A 351 -1.49 -10.09 -19.53
C LYS A 351 -2.18 -9.83 -20.87
N GLU A 352 -1.40 -9.50 -21.89
CA GLU A 352 -1.84 -9.54 -23.27
C GLU A 352 -1.84 -11.00 -23.76
N GLY A 353 -2.94 -11.43 -24.37
CA GLY A 353 -3.02 -12.67 -25.13
C GLY A 353 -3.56 -12.43 -26.53
N ASP A 354 -3.65 -13.49 -27.32
CA ASP A 354 -4.11 -13.44 -28.72
C ASP A 354 -5.54 -12.83 -28.88
N ASN A 355 -6.32 -12.83 -27.79
CA ASN A 355 -7.69 -12.28 -27.73
C ASN A 355 -7.79 -10.94 -26.95
N GLY A 356 -6.67 -10.24 -26.76
CA GLY A 356 -6.59 -8.99 -26.01
C GLY A 356 -6.11 -9.17 -24.56
N GLU A 357 -6.24 -8.10 -23.76
CA GLU A 357 -5.84 -8.12 -22.35
C GLU A 357 -6.80 -8.97 -21.50
N PHE A 358 -6.23 -9.87 -20.71
CA PHE A 358 -6.96 -10.61 -19.68
C PHE A 358 -6.30 -10.44 -18.31
N THR A 359 -7.13 -10.39 -17.27
CA THR A 359 -6.69 -10.19 -15.89
C THR A 359 -6.60 -11.53 -15.17
N ILE A 360 -5.42 -11.83 -14.62
CA ILE A 360 -5.15 -13.00 -13.79
C ILE A 360 -5.38 -12.61 -12.32
N LYS A 361 -6.21 -13.39 -11.64
CA LYS A 361 -6.47 -13.25 -10.20
C LYS A 361 -5.17 -13.39 -9.37
N PRO A 362 -5.05 -12.70 -8.23
CA PRO A 362 -3.92 -12.82 -7.32
C PRO A 362 -3.56 -14.27 -6.98
N LEU A 363 -2.27 -14.58 -6.91
CA LEU A 363 -1.79 -15.91 -6.54
C LEU A 363 -2.29 -16.33 -5.15
N ALA A 364 -2.27 -15.40 -4.18
CA ALA A 364 -2.78 -15.63 -2.84
C ALA A 364 -4.26 -16.03 -2.85
N GLN A 365 -5.10 -15.35 -3.64
CA GLN A 365 -6.53 -15.67 -3.76
C GLN A 365 -6.75 -17.07 -4.37
N LYS A 366 -5.98 -17.42 -5.41
CA LYS A 366 -6.06 -18.77 -6.03
C LYS A 366 -5.64 -19.88 -5.06
N ALA A 367 -4.55 -19.68 -4.33
CA ALA A 367 -4.07 -20.64 -3.33
C ALA A 367 -5.07 -20.80 -2.16
N LEU A 368 -5.65 -19.70 -1.67
CA LEU A 368 -6.69 -19.72 -0.65
C LEU A 368 -7.91 -20.53 -1.09
N LYS A 369 -8.46 -20.21 -2.27
CA LYS A 369 -9.64 -20.89 -2.81
C LYS A 369 -9.44 -22.40 -2.93
N LYS A 370 -8.31 -22.82 -3.53
CA LYS A 370 -7.99 -24.25 -3.66
C LYS A 370 -7.80 -24.92 -2.30
N SER A 371 -7.16 -24.23 -1.34
CA SER A 371 -6.99 -24.73 0.02
C SER A 371 -8.32 -24.88 0.75
N SER A 372 -9.24 -23.93 0.63
CA SER A 372 -10.56 -24.02 1.26
C SER A 372 -11.42 -25.12 0.64
N GLU A 373 -11.38 -25.31 -0.69
CA GLU A 373 -12.11 -26.39 -1.36
C GLU A 373 -11.66 -27.76 -0.83
N VAL A 374 -10.34 -27.96 -0.70
CA VAL A 374 -9.78 -29.19 -0.13
C VAL A 374 -10.12 -29.33 1.36
N ALA A 375 -10.00 -28.26 2.14
CA ALA A 375 -10.28 -28.28 3.57
C ALA A 375 -11.75 -28.62 3.87
N LEU A 376 -12.69 -28.05 3.12
CA LEU A 376 -14.13 -28.26 3.30
C LEU A 376 -14.60 -29.63 2.80
N ALA A 377 -13.88 -30.25 1.85
CA ALA A 377 -14.20 -31.58 1.34
C ALA A 377 -13.79 -32.73 2.28
N ASN A 378 -12.97 -32.46 3.31
CA ASN A 378 -12.43 -33.48 4.21
C ASN A 378 -12.84 -33.18 5.67
N PRO A 379 -13.07 -34.20 6.53
CA PRO A 379 -13.27 -33.96 7.95
C PRO A 379 -12.08 -33.22 8.56
N ALA A 380 -12.35 -32.16 9.32
CA ALA A 380 -11.33 -31.41 10.03
C ALA A 380 -11.44 -31.69 11.54
N ALA A 381 -10.30 -31.94 12.19
CA ALA A 381 -10.26 -31.91 13.64
C ALA A 381 -10.51 -30.47 14.13
N PRO A 382 -11.21 -30.25 15.26
CA PRO A 382 -11.45 -28.92 15.79
C PRO A 382 -10.16 -28.10 15.87
N ASN A 383 -10.23 -26.82 15.48
CA ASN A 383 -9.11 -25.87 15.48
C ASN A 383 -7.91 -26.20 14.57
N SER A 384 -7.94 -27.28 13.78
CA SER A 384 -6.83 -27.66 12.89
C SER A 384 -6.60 -26.69 11.72
N LEU A 385 -7.62 -25.89 11.37
CA LEU A 385 -7.63 -24.95 10.24
C LEU A 385 -7.40 -23.48 10.66
N ASN A 386 -7.04 -23.20 11.92
CA ASN A 386 -6.83 -21.82 12.41
C ASN A 386 -5.87 -21.02 11.53
N TRP A 387 -4.73 -21.61 11.15
CA TRP A 387 -3.75 -20.97 10.27
C TRP A 387 -4.35 -20.50 8.93
N LEU A 388 -5.30 -21.26 8.36
CA LEU A 388 -5.96 -20.91 7.10
C LEU A 388 -7.01 -19.82 7.34
N ILE A 389 -7.77 -19.92 8.43
CA ILE A 389 -8.77 -18.92 8.83
C ILE A 389 -8.13 -17.55 9.11
N ASP A 390 -6.97 -17.54 9.76
CA ASP A 390 -6.17 -16.34 10.03
C ASP A 390 -5.65 -15.74 8.73
N LEU A 391 -5.19 -16.58 7.80
CA LEU A 391 -4.79 -16.14 6.47
C LEU A 391 -5.97 -15.53 5.68
N TYR A 392 -7.17 -16.10 5.79
CA TYR A 392 -8.38 -15.49 5.23
C TYR A 392 -8.70 -14.14 5.86
N ALA A 393 -8.44 -13.94 7.17
CA ALA A 393 -8.63 -12.64 7.82
C ALA A 393 -7.67 -11.58 7.25
N ILE A 394 -6.44 -11.96 6.89
CA ILE A 394 -5.51 -11.11 6.15
C ILE A 394 -6.03 -10.84 4.73
N ALA A 395 -6.52 -11.87 4.05
CA ALA A 395 -7.02 -11.78 2.68
C ALA A 395 -8.20 -10.81 2.54
N VAL A 396 -9.17 -10.84 3.47
CA VAL A 396 -10.31 -9.91 3.48
C VAL A 396 -9.85 -8.45 3.61
N LYS A 397 -8.75 -8.19 4.33
CA LYS A 397 -8.18 -6.84 4.45
C LYS A 397 -7.42 -6.42 3.19
N LYS A 398 -6.65 -7.33 2.59
CA LYS A 398 -5.86 -7.08 1.37
C LYS A 398 -6.74 -6.98 0.11
N LEU A 399 -7.89 -7.66 0.08
CA LEU A 399 -8.82 -7.75 -1.04
C LEU A 399 -10.26 -7.40 -0.61
N PRO A 400 -10.55 -6.14 -0.21
CA PRO A 400 -11.82 -5.75 0.41
C PRO A 400 -13.04 -5.73 -0.53
N LEU A 401 -12.82 -5.91 -1.84
CA LEU A 401 -13.88 -5.96 -2.85
C LEU A 401 -14.28 -7.39 -3.23
N ASP A 402 -13.63 -8.40 -2.66
CA ASP A 402 -13.97 -9.80 -2.91
C ASP A 402 -15.04 -10.29 -1.92
N ASP A 403 -16.26 -10.46 -2.42
CA ASP A 403 -17.42 -10.94 -1.64
C ASP A 403 -17.30 -12.44 -1.25
N PHE A 404 -16.44 -13.22 -1.88
CA PHE A 404 -16.29 -14.66 -1.62
C PHE A 404 -15.33 -14.95 -0.47
N LEU A 405 -14.26 -14.16 -0.28
CA LEU A 405 -13.30 -14.39 0.79
C LEU A 405 -13.94 -14.39 2.20
N PRO A 406 -14.81 -13.42 2.56
CA PRO A 406 -15.48 -13.45 3.86
C PRO A 406 -16.41 -14.68 4.02
N ARG A 407 -17.05 -15.12 2.92
CA ARG A 407 -17.92 -16.30 2.93
C ARG A 407 -17.13 -17.59 3.12
N ASP A 408 -16.04 -17.78 2.39
CA ASP A 408 -15.20 -18.97 2.51
C ASP A 408 -14.57 -19.04 3.90
N ARG A 409 -14.18 -17.90 4.48
CA ARG A 409 -13.76 -17.81 5.89
C ARG A 409 -14.86 -18.27 6.85
N ALA A 410 -16.11 -17.83 6.67
CA ALA A 410 -17.23 -18.22 7.51
C ALA A 410 -17.52 -19.74 7.44
N LYS A 411 -17.43 -20.33 6.24
CA LYS A 411 -17.53 -21.78 6.04
C LYS A 411 -16.42 -22.53 6.77
N LEU A 412 -15.18 -22.04 6.68
CA LEU A 412 -14.04 -22.64 7.38
C LEU A 412 -14.19 -22.55 8.90
N LEU A 413 -14.66 -21.41 9.44
CA LEU A 413 -14.94 -21.25 10.88
C LEU A 413 -15.93 -22.31 11.36
N ARG A 414 -17.04 -22.48 10.63
CA ARG A 414 -18.03 -23.53 10.91
C ARG A 414 -17.42 -24.92 10.87
N HIS A 415 -16.72 -25.24 9.79
CA HIS A 415 -16.10 -26.56 9.58
C HIS A 415 -15.02 -26.88 10.62
N ASN A 416 -14.37 -25.85 11.15
CA ASN A 416 -13.32 -25.95 12.16
C ASN A 416 -13.87 -25.99 13.61
N GLY A 417 -15.20 -26.06 13.79
CA GLY A 417 -15.87 -26.15 15.09
C GLY A 417 -16.00 -24.83 15.84
N GLN A 418 -15.78 -23.68 15.19
CA GLN A 418 -15.83 -22.36 15.80
C GLN A 418 -17.19 -21.68 15.56
N THR A 419 -18.25 -22.25 16.12
CA THR A 419 -19.64 -21.84 15.86
C THR A 419 -19.89 -20.37 16.19
N GLU A 420 -19.43 -19.85 17.34
CA GLU A 420 -19.65 -18.44 17.71
C GLU A 420 -19.00 -17.46 16.72
N ALA A 421 -17.75 -17.75 16.31
CA ALA A 421 -17.04 -16.94 15.34
C ALA A 421 -17.67 -17.05 13.93
N ALA A 422 -18.16 -18.23 13.56
CA ALA A 422 -18.92 -18.42 12.32
C ALA A 422 -20.22 -17.61 12.35
N THR A 423 -20.97 -17.64 13.46
CA THR A 423 -22.19 -16.84 13.68
C THR A 423 -21.91 -15.35 13.53
N ALA A 424 -20.84 -14.84 14.14
CA ALA A 424 -20.43 -13.44 13.95
C ALA A 424 -20.11 -13.12 12.48
N ALA A 425 -19.37 -14.00 11.79
CA ALA A 425 -19.04 -13.83 10.38
C ALA A 425 -20.29 -13.84 9.48
N TYR A 426 -21.26 -14.72 9.74
CA TYR A 426 -22.51 -14.74 9.00
C TYR A 426 -23.42 -13.53 9.29
N ARG A 427 -23.41 -12.97 10.52
CA ARG A 427 -24.04 -11.67 10.78
C ARG A 427 -23.47 -10.59 9.87
N ASP A 428 -22.15 -10.49 9.76
CA ASP A 428 -21.50 -9.52 8.86
C ASP A 428 -21.84 -9.76 7.38
N LEU A 429 -21.87 -11.02 6.94
CA LEU A 429 -22.23 -11.37 5.56
C LEU A 429 -23.66 -10.93 5.20
N THR A 430 -24.61 -10.98 6.14
CA THR A 430 -25.99 -10.52 5.86
C THR A 430 -26.07 -9.02 5.60
N LEU A 431 -25.08 -8.23 6.02
CA LEU A 431 -25.05 -6.78 5.81
C LEU A 431 -24.76 -6.40 4.35
N THR A 432 -23.99 -7.24 3.64
CA THR A 432 -23.56 -7.01 2.25
C THR A 432 -24.24 -7.94 1.26
N LEU A 433 -24.46 -9.20 1.64
CA LEU A 433 -25.01 -10.28 0.81
C LEU A 433 -26.39 -10.78 1.32
N GLY A 434 -27.12 -9.95 2.06
CA GLY A 434 -28.44 -10.29 2.60
C GLY A 434 -29.53 -10.55 1.54
N ASP A 435 -29.27 -10.27 0.26
CA ASP A 435 -30.13 -10.63 -0.87
C ASP A 435 -29.80 -12.02 -1.46
N LYS A 436 -28.80 -12.73 -0.92
CA LYS A 436 -28.38 -14.05 -1.40
C LYS A 436 -28.94 -15.16 -0.52
N TYR A 437 -29.73 -16.06 -1.12
CA TYR A 437 -30.40 -17.14 -0.39
C TYR A 437 -29.41 -18.04 0.38
N TYR A 438 -28.25 -18.34 -0.22
CA TYR A 438 -27.25 -19.23 0.37
C TYR A 438 -26.66 -18.68 1.67
N VAL A 439 -26.58 -17.35 1.85
CA VAL A 439 -26.07 -16.75 3.09
C VAL A 439 -27.03 -17.06 4.23
N TRP A 440 -28.34 -16.86 4.02
CA TRP A 440 -29.36 -17.16 5.02
C TRP A 440 -29.47 -18.66 5.30
N LYS A 441 -29.39 -19.51 4.27
CA LYS A 441 -29.37 -20.98 4.45
C LYS A 441 -28.15 -21.42 5.27
N GLU A 442 -26.95 -20.98 4.87
CA GLU A 442 -25.71 -21.34 5.56
C GLU A 442 -25.68 -20.82 7.00
N PHE A 443 -26.27 -19.65 7.25
CA PHE A 443 -26.42 -19.10 8.60
C PHE A 443 -27.40 -19.92 9.44
N ALA A 444 -28.55 -20.31 8.86
CA ALA A 444 -29.53 -21.18 9.53
C ALA A 444 -28.94 -22.52 9.94
N ASP A 445 -28.02 -23.07 9.14
CA ASP A 445 -27.35 -24.34 9.43
C ASP A 445 -26.43 -24.29 10.66
N LEU A 446 -26.04 -23.10 11.14
CA LEU A 446 -25.26 -22.94 12.37
C LEU A 446 -26.08 -23.12 13.63
N LEU A 447 -27.40 -22.93 13.53
CA LEU A 447 -28.32 -22.91 14.65
C LEU A 447 -28.79 -24.32 14.99
N ASN A 448 -28.93 -24.55 16.30
CA ASN A 448 -29.39 -25.82 16.86
C ASN A 448 -30.93 -25.96 16.75
N GLU A 449 -31.48 -27.10 17.18
CA GLU A 449 -32.92 -27.36 17.08
C GLU A 449 -33.76 -26.56 18.08
N ASP A 450 -33.19 -26.15 19.21
CA ASP A 450 -33.81 -25.24 20.19
C ASP A 450 -33.99 -23.81 19.65
N GLU A 451 -33.28 -23.46 18.58
CA GLU A 451 -33.40 -22.17 17.86
C GLU A 451 -34.27 -22.30 16.59
N ALA A 452 -35.17 -23.28 16.55
CA ALA A 452 -35.97 -23.62 15.36
C ALA A 452 -36.74 -22.42 14.77
N GLU A 453 -37.23 -21.50 15.61
CA GLU A 453 -37.95 -20.30 15.16
C GLU A 453 -37.06 -19.37 14.33
N ILE A 454 -35.88 -19.03 14.88
CA ILE A 454 -34.87 -18.19 14.21
C ILE A 454 -34.39 -18.87 12.94
N LYS A 455 -34.13 -20.18 13.02
CA LYS A 455 -33.72 -21.02 11.89
C LYS A 455 -34.75 -21.02 10.77
N ALA A 456 -36.01 -21.26 11.08
CA ALA A 456 -37.12 -21.19 10.13
C ALA A 456 -37.26 -19.78 9.53
N GLY A 457 -37.03 -18.74 10.33
CA GLY A 457 -36.97 -17.35 9.86
C GLY A 457 -35.88 -17.11 8.83
N MET A 458 -34.66 -17.58 9.08
CA MET A 458 -33.55 -17.46 8.13
C MET A 458 -33.85 -18.23 6.83
N LEU A 459 -34.40 -19.44 6.94
CA LEU A 459 -34.82 -20.24 5.77
C LEU A 459 -35.94 -19.55 4.99
N ALA A 460 -36.91 -18.93 5.67
CA ALA A 460 -37.94 -18.13 5.02
C ALA A 460 -37.35 -16.92 4.27
N LYS A 461 -36.30 -16.26 4.82
CA LYS A 461 -35.56 -15.22 4.10
C LYS A 461 -34.82 -15.76 2.88
N ALA A 462 -34.26 -16.96 2.96
CA ALA A 462 -33.65 -17.62 1.80
C ALA A 462 -34.69 -17.86 0.68
N LEU A 463 -35.86 -18.43 1.03
CA LEU A 463 -36.98 -18.65 0.09
C LEU A 463 -37.56 -17.35 -0.47
N ALA A 464 -37.52 -16.25 0.28
CA ALA A 464 -37.96 -14.94 -0.21
C ALA A 464 -36.96 -14.28 -1.18
N SER A 465 -35.68 -14.65 -1.08
CA SER A 465 -34.58 -14.04 -1.84
C SER A 465 -34.33 -14.71 -3.19
N GLU A 466 -34.64 -15.99 -3.33
CA GLU A 466 -34.48 -16.77 -4.57
C GLU A 466 -35.80 -17.39 -5.00
N ARG A 467 -36.12 -17.31 -6.30
CA ARG A 467 -37.36 -17.84 -6.87
C ARG A 467 -37.14 -19.06 -7.76
N ASN A 468 -35.90 -19.30 -8.18
CA ASN A 468 -35.58 -20.48 -8.96
C ASN A 468 -35.43 -21.71 -8.03
N GLU A 469 -36.36 -22.65 -8.18
CA GLU A 469 -36.40 -23.92 -7.45
C GLU A 469 -35.16 -24.80 -7.64
N ASP A 470 -34.39 -24.61 -8.72
CA ASP A 470 -33.13 -25.31 -8.95
C ASP A 470 -32.14 -25.15 -7.78
N PHE A 471 -32.23 -24.03 -7.06
CA PHE A 471 -31.28 -23.64 -6.02
C PHE A 471 -31.79 -23.79 -4.58
N ILE A 472 -33.11 -23.87 -4.38
CA ILE A 472 -33.74 -23.76 -3.04
C ILE A 472 -34.43 -25.05 -2.55
N GLY A 473 -34.30 -26.16 -3.29
CA GLY A 473 -34.88 -27.44 -2.85
C GLY A 473 -34.48 -27.87 -1.44
N ASP A 474 -33.18 -27.77 -1.11
CA ASP A 474 -32.67 -28.14 0.22
C ASP A 474 -33.12 -27.15 1.31
N VAL A 475 -33.37 -25.89 0.93
CA VAL A 475 -33.95 -24.87 1.81
C VAL A 475 -35.37 -25.29 2.20
N ARG A 476 -36.17 -25.76 1.24
CA ARG A 476 -37.55 -26.23 1.50
C ARG A 476 -37.60 -27.44 2.43
N LEU A 477 -36.71 -28.42 2.23
CA LEU A 477 -36.62 -29.58 3.14
C LEU A 477 -36.23 -29.15 4.56
N SER A 478 -35.24 -28.28 4.68
CA SER A 478 -34.79 -27.74 5.97
C SER A 478 -35.90 -26.93 6.65
N MET A 479 -36.66 -26.15 5.86
CA MET A 479 -37.79 -25.34 6.33
C MET A 479 -38.91 -26.24 6.85
N ALA A 480 -39.29 -27.27 6.09
CA ALA A 480 -40.28 -28.25 6.51
C ALA A 480 -39.90 -28.95 7.82
N LYS A 481 -38.62 -29.33 7.98
CA LYS A 481 -38.12 -29.89 9.24
C LYS A 481 -38.33 -28.92 10.41
N CYS A 482 -37.95 -27.65 10.25
CA CYS A 482 -38.11 -26.65 11.31
C CYS A 482 -39.59 -26.38 11.62
N LEU A 483 -40.45 -26.32 10.60
CA LEU A 483 -41.88 -26.11 10.77
C LEU A 483 -42.56 -27.26 11.52
N LEU A 484 -42.11 -28.50 11.38
CA LEU A 484 -42.60 -29.62 12.20
C LEU A 484 -42.22 -29.49 13.66
N VAL A 485 -40.98 -29.04 13.96
CA VAL A 485 -40.54 -28.76 15.33
C VAL A 485 -41.36 -27.62 15.95
N LEU A 486 -41.73 -26.63 15.15
CA LEU A 486 -42.56 -25.49 15.56
C LEU A 486 -44.07 -25.79 15.57
N GLU A 487 -44.48 -27.05 15.39
CA GLU A 487 -45.90 -27.46 15.35
C GLU A 487 -46.73 -26.73 14.28
N ARG A 488 -46.11 -26.44 13.12
CA ARG A 488 -46.72 -25.79 11.94
C ARG A 488 -46.87 -26.76 10.76
N PRO A 489 -47.66 -27.85 10.90
CA PRO A 489 -47.71 -28.96 9.93
C PRO A 489 -48.29 -28.57 8.57
N ALA A 490 -49.24 -27.64 8.52
CA ALA A 490 -49.83 -27.18 7.26
C ALA A 490 -48.82 -26.51 6.33
N GLU A 491 -47.90 -25.73 6.91
CA GLU A 491 -46.84 -25.05 6.16
C GLU A 491 -45.71 -26.02 5.82
N ALA A 492 -45.35 -26.91 6.74
CA ALA A 492 -44.39 -27.98 6.45
C ALA A 492 -44.85 -28.83 5.26
N SER A 493 -46.13 -29.19 5.21
CA SER A 493 -46.73 -29.93 4.09
C SER A 493 -46.62 -29.16 2.78
N PHE A 494 -46.93 -27.86 2.77
CA PHE A 494 -46.81 -27.02 1.58
C PHE A 494 -45.37 -27.01 1.02
N GLU A 495 -44.37 -26.84 1.89
CA GLU A 495 -42.96 -26.81 1.49
C GLU A 495 -42.50 -28.15 0.90
N LEU A 496 -42.88 -29.27 1.52
CA LEU A 496 -42.56 -30.62 1.03
C LEU A 496 -43.21 -30.93 -0.32
N GLU A 497 -44.50 -30.61 -0.48
CA GLU A 497 -45.20 -30.83 -1.75
C GLU A 497 -44.60 -29.98 -2.88
N THR A 498 -44.22 -28.74 -2.57
CA THR A 498 -43.56 -27.86 -3.55
C THR A 498 -42.21 -28.44 -3.98
N TYR A 499 -41.38 -28.89 -3.03
CA TYR A 499 -40.12 -29.59 -3.32
C TYR A 499 -40.33 -30.83 -4.19
N HIS A 500 -41.27 -31.68 -3.81
CA HIS A 500 -41.55 -32.94 -4.48
C HIS A 500 -42.06 -32.73 -5.91
N ALA A 501 -43.06 -31.87 -6.09
CA ALA A 501 -43.63 -31.56 -7.40
C ALA A 501 -42.56 -31.04 -8.37
N TYR A 502 -41.64 -30.21 -7.89
CA TYR A 502 -40.55 -29.71 -8.73
C TYR A 502 -39.53 -30.79 -9.09
N ARG A 503 -39.07 -31.58 -8.13
CA ARG A 503 -38.10 -32.68 -8.36
C ARG A 503 -38.65 -33.72 -9.33
N VAL A 504 -39.91 -34.11 -9.19
CA VAL A 504 -40.59 -35.05 -10.12
C VAL A 504 -40.66 -34.46 -11.52
N LYS A 505 -41.07 -33.19 -11.65
CA LYS A 505 -41.14 -32.51 -12.95
C LYS A 505 -39.79 -32.46 -13.67
N GLN A 506 -38.70 -32.29 -12.94
CA GLN A 506 -37.35 -32.25 -13.50
C GLN A 506 -36.70 -33.64 -13.68
N GLY A 507 -37.37 -34.71 -13.23
CA GLY A 507 -36.80 -36.07 -13.22
C GLY A 507 -35.61 -36.22 -12.27
N TRP A 508 -35.51 -35.37 -11.25
CA TRP A 508 -34.40 -35.37 -10.30
C TRP A 508 -34.62 -36.37 -9.16
N LYS A 509 -33.52 -36.89 -8.60
CA LYS A 509 -33.56 -37.71 -7.40
C LYS A 509 -34.21 -36.94 -6.25
N ILE A 510 -35.16 -37.59 -5.58
CA ILE A 510 -35.81 -37.13 -4.35
C ILE A 510 -34.93 -37.54 -3.16
N ASP A 511 -34.68 -36.59 -2.25
CA ASP A 511 -33.89 -36.84 -1.04
C ASP A 511 -34.62 -37.79 -0.08
N GLU A 512 -33.89 -38.68 0.59
CA GLU A 512 -34.46 -39.63 1.56
C GLU A 512 -35.11 -38.93 2.77
N GLN A 513 -34.66 -37.72 3.12
CA GLN A 513 -35.28 -36.91 4.16
C GLN A 513 -36.73 -36.56 3.84
N TYR A 514 -37.08 -36.40 2.55
CA TYR A 514 -38.46 -36.12 2.15
C TYR A 514 -39.43 -37.18 2.68
N ALA A 515 -39.11 -38.47 2.47
CA ALA A 515 -39.98 -39.57 2.90
C ALA A 515 -40.16 -39.60 4.43
N LYS A 516 -39.08 -39.32 5.18
CA LYS A 516 -39.11 -39.25 6.66
C LYS A 516 -40.00 -38.11 7.15
N LEU A 517 -39.84 -36.92 6.58
CA LEU A 517 -40.65 -35.75 6.93
C LEU A 517 -42.12 -35.94 6.52
N LYS A 518 -42.36 -36.56 5.36
CA LYS A 518 -43.71 -36.86 4.87
C LYS A 518 -44.44 -37.87 5.74
N ALA A 519 -43.75 -38.91 6.22
CA ALA A 519 -44.30 -39.88 7.15
C ALA A 519 -44.66 -39.24 8.51
N SER A 520 -43.85 -38.29 8.98
CA SER A 520 -44.10 -37.54 10.21
C SER A 520 -45.39 -36.69 10.12
N LEU A 521 -45.70 -36.15 8.95
CA LEU A 521 -46.94 -35.41 8.70
C LEU A 521 -48.19 -36.30 8.61
N ALA A 522 -48.04 -37.56 8.18
CA ALA A 522 -49.19 -38.46 7.97
C ALA A 522 -49.95 -38.76 9.27
N GLN A 523 -49.31 -38.57 10.42
CA GLN A 523 -49.91 -38.77 11.76
C GLN A 523 -50.62 -37.53 12.30
N ILE A 524 -50.61 -36.40 11.56
CA ILE A 524 -51.10 -35.11 12.04
C ILE A 524 -52.27 -34.66 11.16
N ASN A 525 -53.41 -34.33 11.79
CA ASN A 525 -54.55 -33.76 11.07
C ASN A 525 -54.42 -32.23 10.99
N PHE A 526 -54.41 -31.67 9.78
CA PHE A 526 -54.30 -30.23 9.55
C PHE A 526 -55.01 -29.82 8.25
N LYS A 527 -55.39 -28.54 8.17
CA LYS A 527 -55.96 -27.97 6.94
C LYS A 527 -54.83 -27.53 5.99
N ALA A 528 -54.87 -28.01 4.75
CA ALA A 528 -53.90 -27.61 3.74
C ALA A 528 -53.95 -26.10 3.46
N LEU A 529 -52.78 -25.52 3.18
CA LEU A 529 -52.62 -24.12 2.83
C LEU A 529 -52.26 -23.98 1.35
N ASN A 530 -52.81 -22.95 0.70
CA ASN A 530 -52.43 -22.59 -0.67
C ASN A 530 -51.17 -21.74 -0.72
N ARG A 531 -50.90 -20.98 0.35
CA ARG A 531 -49.70 -20.15 0.47
C ARG A 531 -49.39 -19.88 1.95
N PRO A 532 -48.18 -20.19 2.43
CA PRO A 532 -47.75 -19.89 3.78
C PRO A 532 -47.40 -18.40 3.95
N ASN A 533 -47.43 -17.92 5.20
CA ASN A 533 -46.99 -16.58 5.57
C ASN A 533 -45.98 -16.67 6.71
N TYR A 534 -44.73 -16.32 6.41
CA TYR A 534 -43.59 -16.46 7.34
C TYR A 534 -43.14 -15.11 7.94
N ALA A 535 -43.99 -14.09 7.94
CA ALA A 535 -43.60 -12.74 8.38
C ALA A 535 -43.13 -12.68 9.84
N ASP A 536 -43.75 -13.46 10.72
CA ASP A 536 -43.39 -13.66 12.12
C ASP A 536 -42.00 -14.31 12.26
N LEU A 537 -41.76 -15.42 11.55
CA LEU A 537 -40.47 -16.11 11.56
C LEU A 537 -39.34 -15.22 11.01
N ILE A 538 -39.61 -14.50 9.91
CA ILE A 538 -38.65 -13.56 9.32
C ILE A 538 -38.27 -12.47 10.32
N ALA A 539 -39.21 -11.98 11.14
CA ALA A 539 -38.93 -11.00 12.18
C ALA A 539 -37.97 -11.54 13.25
N ALA A 540 -38.17 -12.78 13.70
CA ALA A 540 -37.25 -13.43 14.64
C ALA A 540 -35.82 -13.55 14.08
N ALA A 541 -35.68 -13.90 12.80
CA ALA A 541 -34.37 -13.95 12.13
C ALA A 541 -33.72 -12.58 11.96
N ASP A 542 -34.52 -11.55 11.63
CA ASP A 542 -34.08 -10.17 11.52
C ASP A 542 -33.56 -9.61 12.85
N ASP A 543 -34.27 -9.87 13.94
CA ASP A 543 -33.88 -9.45 15.27
C ASP A 543 -32.59 -10.13 15.71
N PHE A 544 -32.43 -11.43 15.43
CA PHE A 544 -31.21 -12.17 15.73
C PHE A 544 -30.00 -11.72 14.89
N ALA A 545 -30.18 -11.59 13.57
CA ALA A 545 -29.09 -11.27 12.64
C ALA A 545 -28.55 -9.85 12.85
N TYR A 546 -29.45 -8.91 13.17
CA TYR A 546 -29.10 -7.49 13.31
C TYR A 546 -29.15 -7.01 14.76
N ALA A 547 -29.12 -7.90 15.75
CA ALA A 547 -29.25 -7.59 17.18
C ALA A 547 -28.27 -6.48 17.64
N THR A 548 -27.05 -6.50 17.11
CA THR A 548 -25.96 -5.58 17.50
C THR A 548 -26.03 -4.21 16.82
N ILE A 549 -26.95 -4.02 15.86
CA ILE A 549 -27.07 -2.76 15.12
C ILE A 549 -28.11 -1.86 15.80
N PRO A 550 -27.75 -0.62 16.18
CA PRO A 550 -28.68 0.27 16.85
C PRO A 550 -29.79 0.73 15.90
N TRP A 551 -30.98 0.92 16.48
CA TRP A 551 -32.07 1.60 15.79
C TRP A 551 -31.74 3.08 15.64
N THR A 552 -31.83 3.58 14.40
CA THR A 552 -31.69 5.00 14.08
C THR A 552 -33.04 5.56 13.70
N LYS A 553 -33.49 6.62 14.37
CA LYS A 553 -34.70 7.35 13.97
C LYS A 553 -34.42 8.08 12.66
N MET A 554 -35.27 7.85 11.66
CA MET A 554 -35.23 8.53 10.38
C MET A 554 -36.60 9.09 10.04
N VAL A 555 -36.63 10.32 9.53
CA VAL A 555 -37.84 10.95 9.02
C VAL A 555 -37.90 10.82 7.51
N VAL A 556 -39.10 10.57 6.98
CA VAL A 556 -39.38 10.67 5.55
C VAL A 556 -39.44 12.14 5.16
N VAL A 557 -38.49 12.61 4.36
CA VAL A 557 -38.43 14.02 3.95
C VAL A 557 -38.99 14.27 2.55
N ASP A 558 -39.03 13.23 1.72
CA ASP A 558 -39.51 13.34 0.33
C ASP A 558 -39.99 11.99 -0.21
N CYS A 559 -40.96 12.04 -1.11
CA CYS A 559 -41.51 10.90 -1.84
C CYS A 559 -41.67 11.28 -3.32
N TRP A 560 -40.98 10.55 -4.22
CA TRP A 560 -41.02 10.83 -5.66
C TRP A 560 -41.03 9.54 -6.47
N LYS A 561 -41.31 9.64 -7.76
CA LYS A 561 -41.17 8.52 -8.71
C LYS A 561 -39.88 8.69 -9.50
N ASP A 562 -39.09 7.61 -9.60
CA ASP A 562 -37.91 7.60 -10.46
C ASP A 562 -38.28 7.46 -11.94
N ASP A 563 -37.29 7.56 -12.84
CA ASP A 563 -37.47 7.45 -14.30
C ASP A 563 -38.09 6.11 -14.75
N LYS A 564 -38.15 5.12 -13.85
CA LYS A 564 -38.75 3.79 -14.08
C LYS A 564 -40.12 3.65 -13.41
N ASP A 565 -40.75 4.78 -13.06
CA ASP A 565 -42.03 4.87 -12.34
C ASP A 565 -42.04 4.13 -11.00
N LYS A 566 -40.87 3.93 -10.38
CA LYS A 566 -40.78 3.31 -9.05
C LYS A 566 -40.84 4.41 -7.99
N GLU A 567 -41.79 4.27 -7.09
CA GLU A 567 -41.91 5.13 -5.92
C GLU A 567 -40.69 4.98 -4.99
N LYS A 568 -40.04 6.11 -4.72
CA LYS A 568 -38.86 6.29 -3.89
C LYS A 568 -39.20 7.18 -2.70
N ILE A 569 -38.60 6.84 -1.57
CA ILE A 569 -38.74 7.53 -0.31
C ILE A 569 -37.36 7.97 0.16
N LYS A 570 -37.21 9.24 0.51
CA LYS A 570 -36.00 9.82 1.07
C LYS A 570 -36.10 9.79 2.59
N LEU A 571 -35.17 9.09 3.22
CA LEU A 571 -35.04 9.00 4.67
C LEU A 571 -33.89 9.88 5.14
N TYR A 572 -34.11 10.61 6.23
CA TYR A 572 -33.16 11.57 6.79
C TYR A 572 -32.99 11.35 8.30
N ALA A 573 -31.75 11.31 8.77
CA ALA A 573 -31.38 11.34 10.19
C ALA A 573 -30.32 12.41 10.50
N GLY A 574 -30.04 13.29 9.53
CA GLY A 574 -29.01 14.33 9.65
C GLY A 574 -28.26 14.54 8.33
N LYS A 575 -27.46 15.62 8.30
CA LYS A 575 -26.69 16.05 7.11
C LYS A 575 -25.80 14.95 6.52
N GLU A 576 -25.30 14.04 7.35
CA GLU A 576 -24.41 12.94 6.94
C GLU A 576 -25.12 11.59 6.73
N THR A 577 -26.39 11.48 7.14
CA THR A 577 -27.15 10.22 7.10
C THR A 577 -28.47 10.44 6.40
N THR A 578 -28.41 10.44 5.08
CA THR A 578 -29.56 10.55 4.17
C THR A 578 -29.48 9.44 3.13
N LEU A 579 -30.61 8.80 2.81
CA LEU A 579 -30.65 7.72 1.82
C LEU A 579 -32.01 7.61 1.13
N ALA A 580 -32.02 6.99 -0.05
CA ALA A 580 -33.20 6.77 -0.87
C ALA A 580 -33.54 5.27 -0.97
N VAL A 581 -34.81 4.91 -0.77
CA VAL A 581 -35.27 3.52 -0.80
C VAL A 581 -36.54 3.40 -1.63
N THR A 582 -36.71 2.27 -2.33
CA THR A 582 -37.97 1.97 -2.99
C THR A 582 -39.08 1.70 -1.96
N ALA A 583 -40.23 2.35 -2.07
CA ALA A 583 -41.34 2.25 -1.11
C ALA A 583 -41.85 0.80 -0.90
N LYS A 584 -41.79 -0.03 -1.96
CA LYS A 584 -42.21 -1.43 -1.90
C LYS A 584 -41.23 -2.36 -1.18
N ARG A 585 -40.01 -1.91 -0.86
CA ARG A 585 -38.95 -2.77 -0.28
C ARG A 585 -39.28 -3.24 1.13
N PHE A 586 -39.89 -2.37 1.94
CA PHE A 586 -40.23 -2.67 3.34
C PHE A 586 -41.70 -2.36 3.61
N LEU A 587 -42.35 -3.18 4.43
CA LEU A 587 -43.78 -3.01 4.71
C LEU A 587 -44.12 -1.64 5.34
N PRO A 588 -43.36 -1.11 6.32
CA PRO A 588 -43.64 0.21 6.89
C PRO A 588 -43.59 1.36 5.89
N LEU A 589 -42.81 1.22 4.81
CA LEU A 589 -42.66 2.25 3.78
C LEU A 589 -43.87 2.39 2.86
N LYS A 590 -44.68 1.33 2.69
CA LYS A 590 -45.85 1.35 1.79
C LYS A 590 -46.93 2.36 2.20
N LYS A 591 -46.96 2.74 3.48
CA LYS A 591 -47.92 3.70 4.04
C LYS A 591 -47.25 5.00 4.50
N ALA A 592 -45.95 5.14 4.28
CA ALA A 592 -45.19 6.28 4.78
C ALA A 592 -45.42 7.50 3.88
N ARG A 593 -45.52 8.67 4.50
CA ARG A 593 -45.68 9.97 3.85
C ARG A 593 -44.64 10.95 4.38
N PRO A 594 -44.42 12.11 3.73
CA PRO A 594 -43.55 13.15 4.28
C PRO A 594 -43.88 13.45 5.75
N GLY A 595 -42.85 13.48 6.59
CA GLY A 595 -42.92 13.62 8.04
C GLY A 595 -43.01 12.32 8.83
N THR A 596 -43.34 11.17 8.22
CA THR A 596 -43.40 9.89 8.94
C THR A 596 -42.04 9.54 9.55
N ILE A 597 -42.04 9.14 10.82
CA ILE A 597 -40.85 8.70 11.53
C ILE A 597 -40.80 7.17 11.57
N LEU A 598 -39.63 6.64 11.23
CA LEU A 598 -39.34 5.23 11.19
C LEU A 598 -38.08 4.99 12.01
N GLU A 599 -38.02 3.84 12.68
CA GLU A 599 -36.76 3.35 13.20
C GLU A 599 -36.14 2.39 12.19
N VAL A 600 -34.87 2.61 11.88
CA VAL A 600 -34.15 1.92 10.82
C VAL A 600 -32.85 1.37 11.39
N LYS A 601 -32.59 0.07 11.20
CA LYS A 601 -31.23 -0.47 11.37
C LYS A 601 -30.45 -0.24 10.08
N LEU A 602 -29.36 0.52 10.18
CA LEU A 602 -28.56 0.97 9.04
C LEU A 602 -27.19 0.30 9.01
N HIS A 603 -26.81 -0.25 7.86
CA HIS A 603 -25.44 -0.66 7.60
C HIS A 603 -24.71 0.43 6.80
N LYS A 604 -23.59 0.92 7.34
CA LYS A 604 -22.64 1.79 6.66
C LYS A 604 -21.57 0.93 5.99
N GLY A 605 -21.50 0.94 4.66
CA GLY A 605 -20.50 0.18 3.91
C GLY A 605 -20.03 0.92 2.65
N LEU A 606 -19.18 0.28 1.86
CA LEU A 606 -18.73 0.81 0.56
C LEU A 606 -19.76 0.52 -0.54
N SER A 607 -19.81 1.37 -1.56
CA SER A 607 -20.51 1.13 -2.82
C SER A 607 -19.88 -0.05 -3.57
N LYS A 608 -20.58 -0.60 -4.57
CA LYS A 608 -20.12 -1.80 -5.31
C LYS A 608 -18.77 -1.59 -6.03
N ASP A 609 -18.49 -0.36 -6.41
CA ASP A 609 -17.22 0.07 -7.04
C ASP A 609 -16.16 0.49 -6.02
N GLY A 610 -16.43 0.37 -4.71
CA GLY A 610 -15.54 0.79 -3.63
C GLY A 610 -15.44 2.30 -3.41
N THR A 611 -16.04 3.12 -4.28
CA THR A 611 -15.72 4.55 -4.36
C THR A 611 -16.43 5.43 -3.34
N LYS A 612 -17.55 5.01 -2.73
CA LYS A 612 -18.36 5.85 -1.85
C LYS A 612 -18.82 5.09 -0.62
N ILE A 613 -18.94 5.80 0.50
CA ILE A 613 -19.69 5.31 1.66
C ILE A 613 -21.19 5.40 1.34
N VAL A 614 -21.92 4.32 1.57
CA VAL A 614 -23.37 4.23 1.39
C VAL A 614 -24.03 3.63 2.63
N PHE A 615 -25.22 4.15 2.96
CA PHE A 615 -26.06 3.60 4.01
C PHE A 615 -27.12 2.69 3.41
N ARG A 616 -27.17 1.44 3.86
CA ARG A 616 -28.14 0.43 3.44
C ARG A 616 -29.12 0.16 4.58
N PRO A 617 -30.42 0.40 4.40
CA PRO A 617 -31.41 -0.04 5.36
C PRO A 617 -31.51 -1.57 5.34
N LEU A 618 -31.46 -2.17 6.53
CA LEU A 618 -31.56 -3.62 6.74
C LEU A 618 -32.98 -4.01 7.12
N ILE A 619 -33.51 -3.38 8.18
CA ILE A 619 -34.88 -3.56 8.68
C ILE A 619 -35.45 -2.22 9.16
N LEU A 620 -36.78 -2.10 9.12
CA LEU A 620 -37.50 -0.92 9.54
C LEU A 620 -38.71 -1.31 10.39
N ARG A 621 -39.05 -0.46 11.36
CA ARG A 621 -40.33 -0.50 12.06
C ARG A 621 -40.99 0.87 12.07
N ALA A 622 -42.32 0.86 12.06
CA ALA A 622 -43.12 2.07 12.18
C ALA A 622 -43.04 2.61 13.62
N THR A 623 -43.12 3.93 13.76
CA THR A 623 -43.27 4.59 15.06
C THR A 623 -44.65 5.22 15.16
N THR A 624 -45.08 5.53 16.37
CA THR A 624 -46.28 6.33 16.65
C THR A 624 -45.94 7.79 16.96
N GLU A 625 -44.71 8.22 16.66
CA GLU A 625 -44.27 9.59 16.92
C GLU A 625 -44.93 10.57 15.94
N ASP A 626 -45.10 11.81 16.41
CA ASP A 626 -45.69 12.88 15.61
C ASP A 626 -44.83 13.18 14.39
N LEU A 627 -45.49 13.56 13.29
CA LEU A 627 -44.80 13.87 12.04
C LEU A 627 -43.72 14.93 12.28
N TRP A 628 -42.55 14.74 11.67
CA TRP A 628 -41.39 15.64 11.73
C TRP A 628 -40.71 15.79 13.10
N SER A 629 -41.21 15.18 14.17
CA SER A 629 -40.66 15.34 15.53
C SER A 629 -39.22 14.86 15.70
N ALA A 630 -38.73 13.95 14.84
CA ALA A 630 -37.34 13.49 14.83
C ALA A 630 -36.34 14.51 14.27
N LEU A 631 -36.80 15.56 13.58
CA LEU A 631 -35.93 16.65 13.16
C LEU A 631 -35.56 17.55 14.34
N PRO A 632 -34.35 18.13 14.34
CA PRO A 632 -33.93 19.06 15.38
C PRO A 632 -34.87 20.26 15.41
N GLU A 633 -35.29 20.65 16.61
CA GLU A 633 -36.00 21.92 16.81
C GLU A 633 -35.01 23.08 16.70
N THR A 634 -35.42 24.16 16.04
CA THR A 634 -34.64 25.39 15.93
C THR A 634 -35.55 26.60 16.07
N PHE A 635 -34.95 27.73 16.45
CA PHE A 635 -35.57 29.04 16.41
C PHE A 635 -35.16 29.78 15.15
N ALA A 636 -36.07 30.59 14.62
CA ALA A 636 -35.81 31.47 13.50
C ALA A 636 -36.49 32.82 13.68
N VAL A 637 -35.94 33.84 13.05
CA VAL A 637 -36.56 35.17 12.95
C VAL A 637 -37.04 35.39 11.52
N ILE A 638 -38.25 35.94 11.38
CA ILE A 638 -38.81 36.30 10.07
C ILE A 638 -38.03 37.51 9.55
N ASP A 639 -37.29 37.29 8.46
CA ASP A 639 -36.45 38.30 7.82
C ASP A 639 -37.26 39.11 6.81
N TYR A 640 -38.05 38.43 5.98
CA TYR A 640 -38.81 39.06 4.91
C TYR A 640 -40.03 38.23 4.54
N ILE A 641 -41.14 38.87 4.19
CA ILE A 641 -42.36 38.19 3.75
C ILE A 641 -42.67 38.58 2.31
N ASN A 642 -42.53 37.63 1.38
CA ASN A 642 -42.97 37.82 0.00
C ASN A 642 -44.47 37.53 -0.12
N ARG A 643 -45.30 38.56 0.01
CA ARG A 643 -46.76 38.42 -0.08
C ARG A 643 -47.25 38.05 -1.48
N GLU A 644 -46.57 38.48 -2.53
CA GLU A 644 -46.92 38.16 -3.93
C GLU A 644 -46.72 36.66 -4.22
N LYS A 645 -45.61 36.09 -3.76
CA LYS A 645 -45.29 34.67 -3.94
C LYS A 645 -45.84 33.78 -2.84
N GLY A 646 -46.40 34.36 -1.78
CA GLY A 646 -46.89 33.63 -0.61
C GLY A 646 -45.80 32.85 0.13
N VAL A 647 -44.59 33.43 0.27
CA VAL A 647 -43.43 32.75 0.90
C VAL A 647 -42.87 33.61 2.03
N VAL A 648 -42.56 32.97 3.16
CA VAL A 648 -41.83 33.57 4.28
C VAL A 648 -40.36 33.22 4.17
N HIS A 649 -39.50 34.24 4.31
CA HIS A 649 -38.07 34.08 4.49
C HIS A 649 -37.77 34.24 5.97
N ALA A 650 -37.12 33.25 6.57
CA ALA A 650 -36.66 33.33 7.94
C ALA A 650 -35.20 32.92 8.04
N VAL A 651 -34.51 33.38 9.08
CA VAL A 651 -33.13 32.98 9.36
C VAL A 651 -33.08 32.27 10.70
N THR A 652 -32.56 31.05 10.69
CA THR A 652 -32.46 30.23 11.91
C THR A 652 -31.34 30.71 12.82
N GLN A 653 -31.34 30.27 14.07
CA GLN A 653 -30.28 30.53 15.05
C GLN A 653 -28.89 30.05 14.57
N GLU A 654 -28.84 29.02 13.71
CA GLU A 654 -27.59 28.53 13.10
C GLU A 654 -27.19 29.33 11.84
N GLY A 655 -27.92 30.41 11.50
CA GLY A 655 -27.66 31.26 10.35
C GLY A 655 -28.14 30.67 9.01
N HIS A 656 -29.01 29.67 9.03
CA HIS A 656 -29.58 29.11 7.80
C HIS A 656 -30.74 29.97 7.30
N LEU A 657 -30.68 30.42 6.05
CA LEU A 657 -31.82 31.04 5.38
C LEU A 657 -32.80 29.94 4.95
N VAL A 658 -34.00 29.97 5.52
CA VAL A 658 -35.08 29.01 5.29
C VAL A 658 -36.27 29.67 4.61
N PHE A 659 -37.01 28.86 3.84
CA PHE A 659 -38.18 29.29 3.08
C PHE A 659 -39.34 28.34 3.36
N PHE A 660 -40.53 28.88 3.58
CA PHE A 660 -41.75 28.08 3.71
C PHE A 660 -42.98 28.89 3.27
N PRO A 661 -44.07 28.21 2.84
CA PRO A 661 -45.33 28.85 2.46
C PRO A 661 -45.94 29.71 3.57
N LEU A 662 -46.47 30.87 3.21
CA LEU A 662 -47.09 31.82 4.15
C LEU A 662 -48.28 31.22 4.91
N ASN A 663 -49.01 30.29 4.30
CA ASN A 663 -50.16 29.63 4.91
C ASN A 663 -49.81 28.57 5.96
N GLU A 664 -48.53 28.26 6.17
CA GLU A 664 -48.09 27.38 7.27
C GLU A 664 -48.11 28.09 8.63
N LEU A 665 -48.21 29.43 8.66
CA LEU A 665 -48.37 30.19 9.90
C LEU A 665 -49.85 30.51 10.16
N PRO A 666 -50.32 30.38 11.41
CA PRO A 666 -51.75 30.49 11.76
C PRO A 666 -52.30 31.92 11.73
N SER A 667 -51.45 32.95 11.59
CA SER A 667 -51.86 34.36 11.60
C SER A 667 -50.98 35.19 10.68
N ASN A 668 -51.38 36.44 10.36
CA ASN A 668 -50.66 37.35 9.47
C ASN A 668 -49.28 37.71 10.06
N PRO A 669 -48.17 37.10 9.58
CA PRO A 669 -46.87 37.34 10.15
C PRO A 669 -46.38 38.75 9.84
N LYS A 670 -45.50 39.25 10.73
CA LYS A 670 -44.73 40.47 10.56
C LYS A 670 -43.24 40.12 10.57
N GLU A 671 -42.46 40.98 9.91
CA GLU A 671 -41.00 40.94 10.00
C GLU A 671 -40.57 41.11 11.48
N ASP A 672 -39.40 40.56 11.81
CA ASP A 672 -38.81 40.52 13.16
C ASP A 672 -39.57 39.68 14.20
N GLN A 673 -40.66 38.99 13.82
CA GLN A 673 -41.28 38.00 14.70
C GLN A 673 -40.46 36.71 14.75
N PHE A 674 -40.48 36.08 15.92
CA PHE A 674 -39.79 34.82 16.15
C PHE A 674 -40.73 33.64 15.94
N ILE A 675 -40.16 32.59 15.35
CA ILE A 675 -40.81 31.32 15.13
C ILE A 675 -39.90 30.19 15.61
N LYS A 676 -40.51 29.08 16.01
CA LYS A 676 -39.85 27.81 16.25
C LYS A 676 -40.36 26.79 15.25
N GLY A 677 -39.53 25.83 14.89
CA GLY A 677 -39.92 24.76 13.97
C GLY A 677 -38.87 23.67 13.89
N ARG A 678 -39.12 22.71 12.99
CA ARG A 678 -38.26 21.55 12.76
C ARG A 678 -37.33 21.81 11.58
N LEU A 679 -36.03 21.76 11.80
CA LEU A 679 -35.03 22.11 10.80
C LEU A 679 -34.60 20.91 9.97
N LEU A 680 -34.80 21.00 8.65
CA LEU A 680 -34.21 20.09 7.67
C LEU A 680 -33.08 20.81 6.94
N VAL A 681 -31.88 20.23 6.96
CA VAL A 681 -30.73 20.77 6.22
C VAL A 681 -30.16 19.72 5.27
N GLU A 682 -30.02 20.10 4.01
CA GLU A 682 -29.39 19.29 2.98
C GLU A 682 -28.06 19.90 2.56
N VAL A 683 -27.07 19.06 2.26
CA VAL A 683 -25.71 19.49 1.97
C VAL A 683 -25.24 18.93 0.63
N LYS A 684 -24.55 19.76 -0.16
CA LYS A 684 -23.79 19.30 -1.32
C LYS A 684 -22.53 18.59 -0.85
N THR A 685 -22.40 17.34 -1.26
CA THR A 685 -21.18 16.56 -1.08
C THR A 685 -20.24 16.77 -2.26
N LYS A 686 -18.95 17.01 -2.00
CA LYS A 686 -17.89 16.89 -3.02
C LYS A 686 -17.09 15.62 -2.81
N LYS A 687 -16.61 15.05 -3.91
CA LYS A 687 -15.63 13.95 -3.90
C LYS A 687 -14.29 14.50 -3.41
N ILE A 688 -13.74 13.92 -2.35
CA ILE A 688 -12.40 14.26 -1.85
C ILE A 688 -11.63 12.95 -1.64
N GLY A 689 -10.46 12.81 -2.28
CA GLY A 689 -9.56 11.64 -2.16
C GLY A 689 -8.84 11.28 -3.48
N HIS A 690 -7.77 10.48 -3.37
CA HIS A 690 -7.09 9.80 -4.48
C HIS A 690 -7.11 8.28 -4.22
N GLY A 691 -7.43 7.47 -5.23
CA GLY A 691 -7.49 5.99 -5.13
C GLY A 691 -8.89 5.40 -4.91
N ILE A 692 -8.96 4.14 -4.45
CA ILE A 692 -10.21 3.36 -4.29
C ILE A 692 -11.14 3.97 -3.23
N LEU A 693 -10.60 4.66 -2.22
CA LEU A 693 -11.37 5.26 -1.13
C LEU A 693 -11.64 6.75 -1.43
N MET A 694 -12.75 7.07 -2.10
CA MET A 694 -13.22 8.46 -2.16
C MET A 694 -14.18 8.72 -0.99
N ILE A 695 -13.92 9.78 -0.22
CA ILE A 695 -14.79 10.18 0.89
C ILE A 695 -15.64 11.36 0.37
N LEU A 696 -16.96 11.20 0.42
CA LEU A 696 -17.89 12.30 0.22
C LEU A 696 -17.92 13.13 1.50
N LYS A 697 -17.33 14.33 1.48
CA LYS A 697 -17.47 15.28 2.60
C LYS A 697 -18.57 16.29 2.29
N PRO A 698 -19.43 16.64 3.28
CA PRO A 698 -20.28 17.82 3.20
C PRO A 698 -19.41 19.05 2.95
N THR A 699 -19.71 19.85 1.93
CA THR A 699 -18.90 21.04 1.60
C THR A 699 -19.67 22.36 1.68
N LYS A 700 -20.98 22.33 1.39
CA LYS A 700 -21.83 23.52 1.46
C LYS A 700 -23.28 23.10 1.70
N VAL A 701 -24.02 23.88 2.49
CA VAL A 701 -25.48 23.74 2.61
C VAL A 701 -26.10 24.00 1.24
N GLU A 702 -26.85 23.01 0.75
CA GLU A 702 -27.59 23.10 -0.51
C GLU A 702 -28.90 23.84 -0.31
N SER A 703 -29.65 23.41 0.70
CA SER A 703 -30.96 23.92 1.08
C SER A 703 -31.16 23.75 2.58
N ALA A 704 -32.00 24.60 3.15
CA ALA A 704 -32.52 24.45 4.50
C ALA A 704 -34.01 24.81 4.48
N SER A 705 -34.81 24.02 5.19
CA SER A 705 -36.25 24.19 5.30
C SER A 705 -36.66 24.14 6.76
N LEU A 706 -37.62 24.99 7.13
CA LEU A 706 -38.24 24.99 8.45
C LEU A 706 -39.63 24.40 8.32
N ILE A 707 -39.91 23.35 9.08
CA ILE A 707 -41.13 22.57 8.97
C ILE A 707 -41.99 22.77 10.22
N ALA A 708 -43.30 22.88 10.01
CA ALA A 708 -44.28 23.16 11.07
C ALA A 708 -43.92 24.40 11.91
N PRO A 709 -43.72 25.57 11.26
CA PRO A 709 -43.36 26.79 11.96
C PRO A 709 -44.49 27.24 12.89
N GLN A 710 -44.13 27.70 14.09
CA GLN A 710 -45.05 28.23 15.10
C GLN A 710 -44.46 29.50 15.71
N PHE A 711 -45.30 30.48 15.99
CA PHE A 711 -44.86 31.68 16.71
C PHE A 711 -44.36 31.33 18.11
N VAL A 712 -43.35 32.08 18.54
CA VAL A 712 -42.80 32.00 19.89
C VAL A 712 -42.48 33.40 20.38
N SER A 713 -42.51 33.62 21.69
CA SER A 713 -42.15 34.92 22.26
C SER A 713 -40.68 35.25 22.00
N LYS A 714 -40.39 36.55 21.90
CA LYS A 714 -39.04 37.07 21.71
C LYS A 714 -38.10 36.59 22.82
N GLU A 715 -38.56 36.64 24.07
CA GLU A 715 -37.77 36.28 25.25
C GLU A 715 -37.30 34.82 25.19
N THR A 716 -38.16 33.92 24.70
CA THR A 716 -37.83 32.48 24.60
C THR A 716 -36.93 32.17 23.41
N ALA A 717 -37.15 32.79 22.26
CA ALA A 717 -36.35 32.51 21.07
C ALA A 717 -34.97 33.16 21.13
N GLN A 718 -34.91 34.40 21.61
CA GLN A 718 -33.70 35.21 21.58
C GLN A 718 -32.56 34.53 22.33
N SER A 719 -32.82 33.92 23.50
CA SER A 719 -31.81 33.21 24.28
C SER A 719 -31.15 32.03 23.55
N ALA A 720 -31.73 31.54 22.45
CA ALA A 720 -31.19 30.44 21.66
C ALA A 720 -30.23 30.90 20.54
N PHE A 721 -30.27 32.19 20.18
CA PHE A 721 -29.35 32.76 19.20
C PHE A 721 -27.94 32.94 19.78
N PRO A 722 -26.89 32.75 18.96
CA PRO A 722 -25.50 32.87 19.40
C PRO A 722 -25.16 34.30 19.82
N GLU A 723 -24.23 34.39 20.76
CA GLU A 723 -23.58 35.63 21.16
C GLU A 723 -22.19 35.70 20.53
N GLU A 724 -21.81 36.87 20.05
CA GLU A 724 -20.45 37.15 19.60
C GLU A 724 -19.99 38.49 20.19
N LEU A 725 -18.73 38.52 20.61
CA LEU A 725 -18.08 39.74 21.06
C LEU A 725 -17.90 40.69 19.86
N VAL A 726 -18.35 41.93 20.02
CA VAL A 726 -18.29 42.95 18.98
C VAL A 726 -17.48 44.15 19.44
N LEU A 727 -16.75 44.73 18.48
CA LEU A 727 -15.94 45.92 18.66
C LEU A 727 -16.53 47.06 17.82
N VAL A 728 -16.88 48.17 18.46
CA VAL A 728 -17.40 49.36 17.78
C VAL A 728 -16.28 50.00 16.98
N ASP A 729 -16.48 50.15 15.67
CA ASP A 729 -15.48 50.76 14.79
C ASP A 729 -15.79 52.21 14.44
N THR A 730 -17.07 52.56 14.34
CA THR A 730 -17.53 53.86 13.86
C THR A 730 -18.83 54.22 14.55
N VAL A 731 -18.94 55.47 15.01
CA VAL A 731 -20.18 56.02 15.56
C VAL A 731 -20.63 57.16 14.66
N ASN A 732 -21.86 57.10 14.17
CA ASN A 732 -22.45 58.14 13.33
C ASN A 732 -23.58 58.83 14.09
N THR A 733 -23.26 60.01 14.62
CA THR A 733 -24.18 60.83 15.43
C THR A 733 -25.33 61.41 14.59
N GLU A 734 -25.08 61.82 13.34
CA GLU A 734 -26.10 62.34 12.42
C GLU A 734 -27.16 61.28 12.08
N LYS A 735 -26.70 60.06 11.74
CA LYS A 735 -27.56 58.92 11.41
C LYS A 735 -28.06 58.16 12.64
N LYS A 736 -27.65 58.58 13.84
CA LYS A 736 -28.02 57.98 15.12
C LYS A 736 -27.79 56.45 15.15
N LEU A 737 -26.61 56.01 14.74
CA LEU A 737 -26.23 54.58 14.70
C LEU A 737 -24.74 54.39 14.97
N PHE A 738 -24.35 53.16 15.29
CA PHE A 738 -22.95 52.75 15.33
C PHE A 738 -22.71 51.46 14.54
N HIS A 739 -21.52 51.34 13.99
CA HIS A 739 -21.01 50.17 13.29
C HIS A 739 -20.07 49.39 14.19
N PHE A 740 -20.08 48.07 14.02
CA PHE A 740 -19.17 47.19 14.74
C PHE A 740 -18.64 46.08 13.83
N VAL A 741 -17.57 45.45 14.28
CA VAL A 741 -16.97 44.27 13.66
C VAL A 741 -16.88 43.14 14.68
N THR A 742 -17.14 41.91 14.23
CA THR A 742 -16.98 40.72 15.06
C THR A 742 -15.57 40.12 14.96
N ALA A 743 -15.24 39.14 15.79
CA ALA A 743 -13.98 38.39 15.69
C ALA A 743 -13.81 37.75 14.31
N GLY A 744 -14.90 37.23 13.74
CA GLY A 744 -14.97 36.64 12.40
C GLY A 744 -14.95 37.64 11.23
N ASN A 745 -14.72 38.93 11.48
CA ASN A 745 -14.79 40.02 10.48
C ASN A 745 -16.17 40.21 9.84
N ALA A 746 -17.25 39.78 10.50
CA ALA A 746 -18.59 40.19 10.08
C ALA A 746 -18.84 41.65 10.50
N ASP A 747 -19.41 42.45 9.60
CA ASP A 747 -19.83 43.82 9.90
C ASP A 747 -21.26 43.85 10.43
N GLY A 748 -21.58 44.80 11.31
CA GLY A 748 -22.94 45.00 11.77
C GLY A 748 -23.25 46.45 12.13
N ILE A 749 -24.53 46.73 12.33
CA ILE A 749 -25.06 48.07 12.59
C ILE A 749 -26.06 47.98 13.75
N VAL A 750 -26.01 48.94 14.66
CA VAL A 750 -27.03 49.14 15.70
C VAL A 750 -27.50 50.58 15.66
N TYR A 751 -28.81 50.80 15.59
CA TYR A 751 -29.40 52.14 15.68
C TYR A 751 -29.61 52.53 17.14
N PHE A 752 -29.47 53.82 17.45
CA PHE A 752 -29.73 54.36 18.78
C PHE A 752 -31.20 54.26 19.20
N SER A 753 -32.12 53.99 18.27
CA SER A 753 -33.52 53.65 18.56
C SER A 753 -33.69 52.27 19.16
N ASP A 754 -32.72 51.37 18.94
CA ASP A 754 -32.83 49.95 19.26
C ASP A 754 -32.08 49.60 20.56
N THR A 755 -31.36 50.57 21.14
CA THR A 755 -30.55 50.41 22.35
C THR A 755 -30.32 51.75 23.07
N ASP A 756 -30.18 51.69 24.39
CA ASP A 756 -29.77 52.83 25.22
C ASP A 756 -28.25 53.08 25.20
N LEU A 757 -27.47 52.18 24.58
CA LEU A 757 -26.02 52.30 24.48
C LEU A 757 -25.60 53.52 23.65
N ARG A 758 -24.60 54.27 24.13
CA ARG A 758 -23.97 55.40 23.42
C ARG A 758 -22.45 55.22 23.41
N PRO A 759 -21.94 54.28 22.61
CA PRO A 759 -20.54 53.89 22.65
C PRO A 759 -19.62 54.90 21.99
N ALA A 760 -18.32 54.78 22.27
CA ALA A 760 -17.24 55.35 21.50
C ALA A 760 -16.57 54.28 20.60
N PRO A 761 -15.90 54.67 19.50
CA PRO A 761 -15.06 53.74 18.74
C PRO A 761 -14.00 53.10 19.65
N GLY A 762 -13.89 51.77 19.62
CA GLY A 762 -13.06 51.00 20.55
C GLY A 762 -13.82 50.27 21.65
N ASP A 763 -15.06 50.65 21.92
CA ASP A 763 -15.90 49.98 22.94
C ASP A 763 -16.29 48.57 22.51
N HIS A 764 -16.48 47.69 23.50
CA HIS A 764 -16.86 46.30 23.30
C HIS A 764 -18.23 46.00 23.88
N PHE A 765 -18.97 45.14 23.18
CA PHE A 765 -20.28 44.69 23.62
C PHE A 765 -20.45 43.21 23.30
N MET A 766 -21.29 42.53 24.07
CA MET A 766 -21.74 41.19 23.71
C MET A 766 -23.01 41.34 22.87
N ALA A 767 -22.93 40.97 21.59
CA ALA A 767 -24.07 41.06 20.68
C ALA A 767 -24.65 39.67 20.42
N ARG A 768 -25.92 39.51 20.75
CA ARG A 768 -26.71 38.32 20.43
C ARG A 768 -27.38 38.51 19.08
N GLY A 769 -27.26 37.55 18.18
CA GLY A 769 -27.70 37.76 16.82
C GLY A 769 -27.47 36.59 15.88
N TYR A 770 -27.43 36.90 14.59
CA TYR A 770 -27.22 35.90 13.55
C TYR A 770 -26.55 36.49 12.31
N VAL A 771 -25.83 35.65 11.58
CA VAL A 771 -25.09 36.05 10.38
C VAL A 771 -25.94 35.87 9.13
N LYS A 772 -25.97 36.90 8.28
CA LYS A 772 -26.44 36.81 6.89
C LYS A 772 -25.27 36.92 5.93
N ILE A 773 -25.26 36.08 4.90
CA ILE A 773 -24.27 36.15 3.83
C ILE A 773 -24.90 36.86 2.63
N ASN A 774 -24.29 37.95 2.19
CA ASN A 774 -24.69 38.58 0.94
C ASN A 774 -24.18 37.73 -0.24
N LYS A 775 -25.12 37.08 -0.95
CA LYS A 775 -24.79 36.19 -2.08
C LYS A 775 -24.03 36.86 -3.23
N LYS A 776 -24.14 38.19 -3.40
CA LYS A 776 -23.47 38.95 -4.47
C LYS A 776 -22.04 39.32 -4.13
N THR A 777 -21.78 39.74 -2.89
CA THR A 777 -20.47 40.26 -2.47
C THR A 777 -19.66 39.26 -1.63
N GLY A 778 -20.29 38.17 -1.16
CA GLY A 778 -19.66 37.22 -0.24
C GLY A 778 -19.50 37.74 1.19
N LYS A 779 -19.79 39.02 1.45
CA LYS A 779 -19.63 39.64 2.77
C LYS A 779 -20.67 39.11 3.77
N THR A 780 -20.21 38.86 4.99
CA THR A 780 -21.01 38.43 6.14
C THR A 780 -21.44 39.63 6.97
N LYS A 781 -22.75 39.78 7.18
CA LYS A 781 -23.33 40.82 8.04
C LYS A 781 -23.93 40.19 9.30
N TRP A 782 -23.54 40.69 10.47
CA TRP A 782 -24.14 40.33 11.75
C TRP A 782 -25.41 41.16 11.98
N ASN A 783 -26.53 40.51 12.26
CA ASN A 783 -27.81 41.15 12.58
C ASN A 783 -28.06 41.00 14.08
N VAL A 784 -28.20 42.13 14.77
CA VAL A 784 -28.29 42.20 16.24
C VAL A 784 -29.73 42.04 16.68
N LEU A 785 -29.97 41.15 17.65
CA LEU A 785 -31.24 40.98 18.35
C LEU A 785 -31.21 41.65 19.73
N SER A 786 -30.09 41.56 20.43
CA SER A 786 -29.76 42.35 21.63
C SER A 786 -28.27 42.59 21.70
N ILE A 787 -27.90 43.65 22.40
CA ILE A 787 -26.52 44.02 22.65
C ILE A 787 -26.42 44.54 24.09
N VAL A 788 -25.42 44.06 24.82
CA VAL A 788 -25.21 44.40 26.24
C VAL A 788 -23.76 44.75 26.49
N PRO A 789 -23.47 45.60 27.51
CA PRO A 789 -22.10 45.88 27.95
C PRO A 789 -21.35 44.59 28.32
N THR A 790 -20.04 44.59 28.09
CA THR A 790 -19.15 43.49 28.48
C THR A 790 -17.78 44.04 28.84
N ASP A 791 -17.09 43.35 29.76
CA ASP A 791 -15.68 43.62 30.10
C ASP A 791 -14.72 42.82 29.20
N GLU A 792 -15.24 41.96 28.32
CA GLU A 792 -14.42 41.21 27.37
C GLU A 792 -13.91 42.08 26.23
N VAL A 793 -12.69 41.80 25.76
CA VAL A 793 -11.98 42.65 24.80
C VAL A 793 -11.44 41.81 23.64
N LEU A 794 -11.64 42.27 22.39
CA LEU A 794 -11.09 41.64 21.18
C LEU A 794 -9.61 41.98 21.02
N LYS A 795 -8.76 41.42 21.89
CA LYS A 795 -7.31 41.71 21.96
C LYS A 795 -6.59 41.62 20.61
N LYS A 796 -6.97 40.67 19.75
CA LYS A 796 -6.36 40.49 18.41
C LYS A 796 -6.72 41.60 17.42
N LYS A 797 -7.75 42.39 17.71
CA LYS A 797 -8.22 43.52 16.90
C LYS A 797 -7.86 44.87 17.50
N ILE A 798 -7.04 44.90 18.56
CA ILE A 798 -6.53 46.12 19.18
C ILE A 798 -5.00 46.12 19.13
N LYS A 799 -4.43 47.28 18.88
CA LYS A 799 -3.01 47.57 19.04
C LYS A 799 -2.85 48.84 19.85
N TYR A 800 -1.95 48.80 20.82
CA TYR A 800 -1.40 50.00 21.42
C TYR A 800 -0.14 50.37 20.64
N LEU A 801 -0.09 51.60 20.19
CA LEU A 801 0.96 52.16 19.36
C LEU A 801 1.62 53.29 20.16
N SER A 802 2.94 53.37 20.08
CA SER A 802 3.71 54.51 20.54
C SER A 802 4.65 54.92 19.42
N GLY A 803 4.85 56.23 19.25
CA GLY A 803 5.75 56.80 18.27
C GLY A 803 5.34 58.19 17.83
N GLU A 804 6.18 58.81 17.01
CA GLU A 804 5.89 60.11 16.41
C GLU A 804 4.73 60.00 15.40
N VAL A 805 3.67 60.79 15.59
CA VAL A 805 2.61 60.94 14.60
C VAL A 805 3.02 61.96 13.55
N SER A 806 3.02 61.58 12.27
CA SER A 806 3.28 62.52 11.17
C SER A 806 1.99 63.27 10.82
N VAL A 807 1.90 64.56 11.13
CA VAL A 807 0.73 65.40 10.82
C VAL A 807 0.86 65.94 9.40
N ASN A 808 -0.16 65.68 8.59
CA ASN A 808 -0.23 66.04 7.18
C ASN A 808 -1.45 66.92 6.90
N TRP A 809 -1.30 67.81 5.91
CA TRP A 809 -2.32 68.76 5.50
C TRP A 809 -2.65 68.58 4.02
N LYS A 810 -3.92 68.32 3.70
CA LYS A 810 -4.39 68.22 2.31
C LYS A 810 -5.81 68.74 2.17
N ASN A 811 -6.04 69.62 1.19
CA ASN A 811 -7.35 70.21 0.88
C ASN A 811 -8.05 70.84 2.11
N GLY A 812 -7.30 71.55 2.95
CA GLY A 812 -7.84 72.20 4.15
C GLY A 812 -8.26 71.24 5.28
N LYS A 813 -7.91 69.95 5.18
CA LYS A 813 -8.13 68.96 6.25
C LYS A 813 -6.80 68.41 6.75
N THR A 814 -6.70 68.31 8.07
CA THR A 814 -5.59 67.68 8.77
C THR A 814 -5.82 66.16 8.84
N PHE A 815 -4.76 65.37 8.77
CA PHE A 815 -4.78 63.92 9.04
C PHE A 815 -3.37 63.49 9.39
N GLY A 816 -3.19 62.32 10.00
CA GLY A 816 -1.87 61.86 10.38
C GLY A 816 -1.62 60.39 10.09
N PHE A 817 -0.38 59.97 10.32
CA PHE A 817 0.00 58.57 10.35
C PHE A 817 0.88 58.30 11.57
N LEU A 818 0.57 57.23 12.29
CA LEU A 818 1.38 56.70 13.38
C LEU A 818 1.76 55.27 13.03
N ASN A 819 3.05 54.98 12.87
CA ASN A 819 3.54 53.65 12.45
C ASN A 819 2.82 53.13 11.19
N ASP A 820 2.70 53.98 10.15
CA ASP A 820 1.97 53.73 8.90
C ASP A 820 0.45 53.50 9.04
N ILE A 821 -0.12 53.72 10.22
CA ILE A 821 -1.56 53.58 10.48
C ILE A 821 -2.20 54.97 10.45
N TYR A 822 -3.28 55.09 9.67
CA TYR A 822 -3.99 56.35 9.50
C TYR A 822 -4.61 56.86 10.82
N VAL A 823 -4.38 58.14 11.09
CA VAL A 823 -4.95 58.90 12.21
C VAL A 823 -5.95 59.93 11.66
N PRO A 824 -7.25 59.80 11.97
CA PRO A 824 -8.26 60.77 11.55
C PRO A 824 -7.96 62.19 12.03
N GLY A 825 -8.19 63.18 11.18
CA GLY A 825 -7.94 64.60 11.48
C GLY A 825 -8.68 65.14 12.70
N ASN A 826 -9.92 64.69 12.92
CA ASN A 826 -10.68 65.06 14.11
C ASN A 826 -9.99 64.57 15.38
N LEU A 827 -9.42 63.36 15.37
CA LEU A 827 -8.71 62.81 16.52
C LEU A 827 -7.46 63.63 16.88
N LEU A 828 -6.74 64.11 15.86
CA LEU A 828 -5.60 65.02 16.05
C LEU A 828 -6.05 66.36 16.64
N SER A 829 -7.09 66.97 16.07
CA SER A 829 -7.64 68.24 16.56
C SER A 829 -8.16 68.14 17.99
N ASP A 830 -8.86 67.05 18.33
CA ASP A 830 -9.41 66.80 19.66
C ASP A 830 -8.29 66.59 20.70
N ALA A 831 -7.15 66.02 20.28
CA ALA A 831 -5.94 65.87 21.10
C ALA A 831 -5.05 67.13 21.11
N GLY A 832 -5.42 68.20 20.38
CA GLY A 832 -4.63 69.43 20.29
C GLY A 832 -3.32 69.30 19.51
N ILE A 833 -3.22 68.30 18.62
CA ILE A 833 -2.01 67.99 17.85
C ILE A 833 -2.08 68.67 16.48
N PHE A 834 -1.19 69.63 16.26
CA PHE A 834 -1.11 70.40 15.01
C PHE A 834 0.23 70.25 14.27
N GLU A 835 1.23 69.66 14.92
CA GLU A 835 2.57 69.37 14.40
C GLU A 835 2.99 67.96 14.81
N ASN A 836 4.07 67.43 14.24
CA ASN A 836 4.57 66.10 14.60
C ASN A 836 4.96 66.07 16.09
N CYS A 837 4.47 65.07 16.81
CA CYS A 837 4.83 64.83 18.20
C CYS A 837 4.77 63.34 18.53
N GLU A 838 5.44 62.94 19.60
CA GLU A 838 5.29 61.60 20.16
C GLU A 838 3.89 61.44 20.73
N VAL A 839 3.26 60.29 20.47
CA VAL A 839 1.95 59.96 21.02
C VAL A 839 1.90 58.49 21.40
N SER A 840 1.10 58.19 22.42
CA SER A 840 0.57 56.84 22.65
C SER A 840 -0.87 56.80 22.17
N ALA A 841 -1.23 55.78 21.39
CA ALA A 841 -2.54 55.68 20.77
C ALA A 841 -3.05 54.23 20.69
N MET A 842 -4.37 54.07 20.72
CA MET A 842 -5.05 52.80 20.49
C MET A 842 -5.57 52.75 19.05
N ALA A 843 -5.19 51.69 18.33
CA ALA A 843 -5.70 51.36 17.01
C ALA A 843 -6.52 50.08 17.02
N ILE A 844 -7.54 50.05 16.16
CA ILE A 844 -8.41 48.89 15.99
C ILE A 844 -8.34 48.32 14.57
N TYR A 845 -8.66 47.03 14.42
CA TYR A 845 -8.68 46.35 13.12
C TYR A 845 -10.11 46.14 12.60
N SER A 846 -10.50 46.97 11.62
CA SER A 846 -11.79 46.89 10.91
C SER A 846 -11.60 47.07 9.40
N ASN A 847 -12.51 46.48 8.60
CA ASN A 847 -12.49 46.58 7.13
C ASN A 847 -11.12 46.26 6.49
N GLU A 848 -10.46 45.22 7.00
CA GLU A 848 -9.14 44.74 6.57
C GLU A 848 -7.99 45.75 6.75
N LYS A 849 -8.16 46.76 7.62
CA LYS A 849 -7.16 47.79 7.89
C LYS A 849 -7.09 48.12 9.38
N TRP A 850 -5.94 48.61 9.81
CA TRP A 850 -5.78 49.23 11.13
C TRP A 850 -6.18 50.70 11.06
N LEU A 851 -6.87 51.20 12.08
CA LEU A 851 -7.30 52.59 12.21
C LEU A 851 -7.04 53.07 13.64
N VAL A 852 -6.42 54.23 13.83
CA VAL A 852 -6.29 54.84 15.16
C VAL A 852 -7.62 55.43 15.59
N THR A 853 -8.11 55.04 16.77
CA THR A 853 -9.41 55.48 17.31
C THR A 853 -9.31 56.28 18.60
N LYS A 854 -8.17 56.27 19.27
CA LYS A 854 -7.94 57.05 20.49
C LYS A 854 -6.47 57.42 20.63
N ILE A 855 -6.17 58.65 21.03
CA ILE A 855 -4.85 59.09 21.50
C ILE A 855 -4.94 59.15 23.02
N GLU A 856 -3.99 58.50 23.71
CA GLU A 856 -3.98 58.30 25.16
C GLU A 856 -3.06 59.30 25.86
N GLU A 857 -1.87 59.52 25.31
CA GLU A 857 -0.87 60.47 25.83
C GLU A 857 -0.20 61.18 24.66
N VAL A 858 0.15 62.45 24.88
CA VAL A 858 0.84 63.36 23.96
C VAL A 858 2.07 63.90 24.68
#